data_AF-A0AAN8CJ31-F1
#
_entry.id   AF-A0AAN8CJ31-F1
#
_cell.length_a   1.000
_cell.length_b   1.000
_cell.length_c   1.000
_cell.angle_alpha   90.00
_cell.angle_beta   90.00
_cell.angle_gamma   90.00
#
_symmetry.space_group_name_H-M   'P 1'
#
loop_
_entity.id
_entity.type
_entity.pdbx_description
1 polymer ?
#
loop_
_entity_poly.entity_id
_entity_poly.type
_entity_poly.pdbx_seq_one_letter_code
_entity_poly.pdbx_strand_id
1 'polypeptide(L)'
;MGGIIQPRRMFLWSMAVIYLAAFVSLYVQIPGLYGNEGLLPARWKLKYSGKSLWEQLLSSPSVLWFGPQLGVDTHTAMELLCLLGAALSFAATLVESLRDSVVFFCLWALYLSMYQVGQVFLYFQWDNLLLETGFLCILVAPLTLLRGSRGVREHDHLTFWLTRWLLFRLMFASGVVKLMSRCPTWWGLTALTYHYETQCLPTSLAWFAHQLPVWWQKLSVVGTFVIEIVVPLLFFSPQRRLRIGAFYLQVLLQVLIILTGNYNFFNLLTLALCLSLLDDQHVNFWLRKADKISKNDSRLCSWLCYLLELAVWSLMIFGSVLCFDLKLDSTKKGITSKTAFTYHQFNQFLQTVTIPFIWIGVLSLTWEMVTAMFRCACVSGFLKRFWGTLQWSVFAAATAAMFTVSLVPYSYIEYDSHGKLWPGVRRAYDLVDRFQLVNSYGLFRRMTGVSGRPEVVIEGSNDAVSWTEIEFMYKPGNLSAPPSCGDSSPAAGKRDVIELIQTDVSQYPFHQEPPAYLRAHRYRYWFTESKADGSYPERWWRRVYDEEFYPTVHLGNTFLESMLTQYGLKDKSPPRRLPNTPVAKAVRWVRSQVRGVPAPVLIWTLIACSATLCLLHGLQSRNKHTERTAGTRKEATTDQTANAPDSAPDTDGKSDEEQEAEAEEEEEEEEEEEEEEEEEEDGGDCEDEVEDCEGEEKYPVGDDKEEEDGMETEEILEKRKF
;
A
#
# COMPACT_ATOMS: atom_id res chain seq x y z
N MET A 1 4.97 6.94 -24.70
CA MET A 1 5.26 5.65 -24.03
C MET A 1 4.42 4.55 -24.69
N GLY A 2 4.62 3.27 -24.34
CA GLY A 2 3.64 2.23 -24.69
C GLY A 2 2.32 2.40 -23.93
N GLY A 3 1.31 1.60 -24.28
CA GLY A 3 0.05 1.52 -23.53
C GLY A 3 0.26 1.02 -22.09
N ILE A 4 -0.73 1.27 -21.23
CA ILE A 4 -0.69 0.97 -19.78
C ILE A 4 -1.95 0.23 -19.28
N ILE A 5 -2.76 -0.34 -20.17
CA ILE A 5 -4.04 -0.98 -19.85
C ILE A 5 -3.84 -2.16 -18.88
N GLN A 6 -2.91 -3.06 -19.20
CA GLN A 6 -2.65 -4.28 -18.44
C GLN A 6 -1.89 -3.97 -17.14
N PRO A 7 -0.80 -3.16 -17.11
CA PRO A 7 -0.21 -2.69 -15.85
C PRO A 7 -1.23 -2.04 -14.90
N ARG A 8 -2.15 -1.21 -15.41
CA ARG A 8 -3.21 -0.59 -14.61
C ARG A 8 -4.20 -1.61 -14.05
N ARG A 9 -4.70 -2.54 -14.87
CA ARG A 9 -5.60 -3.61 -14.42
C ARG A 9 -4.94 -4.50 -13.36
N MET A 10 -3.65 -4.82 -13.52
CA MET A 10 -2.86 -5.57 -12.53
C MET A 10 -2.65 -4.77 -11.24
N PHE A 11 -2.41 -3.46 -11.32
CA PHE A 11 -2.27 -2.59 -10.15
C PHE A 11 -3.57 -2.52 -9.33
N LEU A 12 -4.71 -2.23 -9.98
CA LEU A 12 -6.01 -2.16 -9.30
C LEU A 12 -6.40 -3.52 -8.69
N TRP A 13 -6.15 -4.63 -9.39
CA TRP A 13 -6.37 -5.96 -8.82
C TRP A 13 -5.46 -6.24 -7.61
N SER A 14 -4.18 -5.90 -7.68
CA SER A 14 -3.24 -6.06 -6.56
C SER A 14 -3.69 -5.24 -5.34
N MET A 15 -4.17 -4.01 -5.56
CA MET A 15 -4.71 -3.15 -4.51
C MET A 15 -5.99 -3.70 -3.88
N ALA A 16 -6.88 -4.33 -4.66
CA ALA A 16 -8.04 -5.04 -4.12
C ALA A 16 -7.61 -6.23 -3.23
N VAL A 17 -6.61 -7.02 -3.63
CA VAL A 17 -6.07 -8.11 -2.80
C VAL A 17 -5.43 -7.58 -1.50
N ILE A 18 -4.71 -6.46 -1.57
CA ILE A 18 -4.07 -5.83 -0.40
C ILE A 18 -5.12 -5.28 0.57
N TYR A 19 -6.16 -4.60 0.09
CA TYR A 19 -7.28 -4.17 0.93
C TYR A 19 -7.99 -5.35 1.60
N LEU A 20 -8.21 -6.46 0.87
CA LEU A 20 -8.80 -7.67 1.43
C LEU A 20 -7.96 -8.23 2.58
N ALA A 21 -6.65 -8.33 2.39
CA ALA A 21 -5.72 -8.78 3.43
C ALA A 21 -5.72 -7.83 4.64
N ALA A 22 -5.71 -6.52 4.42
CA ALA A 22 -5.72 -5.51 5.47
C ALA A 22 -7.01 -5.55 6.30
N PHE A 23 -8.19 -5.53 5.67
CA PHE A 23 -9.47 -5.57 6.36
C PHE A 23 -9.73 -6.89 7.10
N VAL A 24 -9.37 -8.05 6.52
CA VAL A 24 -9.53 -9.35 7.19
C VAL A 24 -8.56 -9.51 8.37
N SER A 25 -7.31 -9.04 8.21
CA SER A 25 -6.33 -9.02 9.31
C SER A 25 -6.78 -8.14 10.47
N LEU A 26 -7.32 -6.95 10.16
CA LEU A 26 -7.84 -6.02 11.16
C LEU A 26 -9.12 -6.54 11.82
N TYR A 27 -10.03 -7.17 11.06
CA TYR A 27 -11.27 -7.75 11.58
C TYR A 27 -11.03 -8.74 12.74
N VAL A 28 -10.06 -9.66 12.58
CA VAL A 28 -9.71 -10.64 13.63
C VAL A 28 -9.11 -9.97 14.86
N GLN A 29 -8.41 -8.84 14.70
CA GLN A 29 -7.74 -8.14 15.80
C GLN A 29 -8.64 -7.16 16.57
N ILE A 30 -9.72 -6.66 15.97
CA ILE A 30 -10.61 -5.65 16.57
C ILE A 30 -11.12 -6.04 17.98
N PRO A 31 -11.63 -7.27 18.24
CA PRO A 31 -12.17 -7.61 19.56
C PRO A 31 -11.16 -7.45 20.70
N GLY A 32 -9.90 -7.85 20.48
CA GLY A 32 -8.83 -7.77 21.47
C GLY A 32 -8.15 -6.39 21.55
N LEU A 33 -7.97 -5.69 20.42
CA LEU A 33 -7.32 -4.38 20.39
C LEU A 33 -8.28 -3.24 20.76
N TYR A 34 -9.43 -3.18 20.09
CA TYR A 34 -10.31 -1.99 20.05
C TYR A 34 -11.70 -2.22 20.64
N GLY A 35 -12.07 -3.48 20.90
CA GLY A 35 -13.35 -3.85 21.49
C GLY A 35 -13.57 -3.22 22.86
N ASN A 36 -14.82 -3.25 23.33
CA ASN A 36 -15.24 -2.63 24.60
C ASN A 36 -14.42 -3.07 25.84
N GLU A 37 -13.78 -4.23 25.76
CA GLU A 37 -13.04 -4.87 26.82
C GLU A 37 -11.58 -5.19 26.44
N GLY A 38 -11.12 -4.68 25.29
CA GLY A 38 -9.78 -4.85 24.72
C GLY A 38 -8.71 -3.93 25.31
N LEU A 39 -7.53 -3.90 24.67
CA LEU A 39 -6.35 -3.17 25.15
C LEU A 39 -6.48 -1.64 25.06
N LEU A 40 -6.95 -1.11 23.92
CA LEU A 40 -7.19 0.32 23.68
C LEU A 40 -8.60 0.55 23.08
N PRO A 41 -9.67 0.41 23.89
CA PRO A 41 -11.05 0.56 23.43
C PRO A 41 -11.31 1.83 22.60
N ALA A 42 -11.74 1.63 21.36
CA ALA A 42 -11.96 2.71 20.37
C ALA A 42 -12.90 3.82 20.84
N ARG A 43 -13.86 3.49 21.73
CA ARG A 43 -14.80 4.43 22.35
C ARG A 43 -14.12 5.60 23.10
N TRP A 44 -12.85 5.46 23.51
CA TRP A 44 -12.12 6.52 24.20
C TRP A 44 -11.64 7.64 23.26
N LYS A 45 -11.50 7.37 21.95
CA LYS A 45 -11.20 8.38 20.92
C LYS A 45 -12.47 9.08 20.43
N LEU A 46 -13.51 8.31 20.10
CA LEU A 46 -14.81 8.85 19.64
C LEU A 46 -15.68 9.38 20.79
N LYS A 47 -15.23 10.46 21.44
CA LYS A 47 -16.01 11.18 22.45
C LYS A 47 -17.05 12.08 21.75
N TYR A 48 -18.29 11.62 21.71
CA TYR A 48 -19.43 12.36 21.14
C TYR A 48 -19.72 13.65 21.92
N SER A 49 -19.12 14.75 21.49
CA SER A 49 -19.05 16.02 22.24
C SER A 49 -20.25 16.95 22.03
N GLY A 50 -21.41 16.43 21.61
CA GLY A 50 -22.65 17.22 21.39
C GLY A 50 -22.64 18.17 20.18
N LYS A 51 -21.49 18.38 19.53
CA LYS A 51 -21.31 19.17 18.29
C LYS A 51 -22.12 18.63 17.12
N SER A 52 -22.31 19.42 16.06
CA SER A 52 -22.92 18.91 14.82
C SER A 52 -22.11 17.76 14.21
N LEU A 53 -22.78 16.89 13.44
CA LEU A 53 -22.09 15.78 12.75
C LEU A 53 -21.11 16.27 11.68
N TRP A 54 -21.36 17.44 11.08
CA TRP A 54 -20.46 18.08 10.13
C TRP A 54 -19.19 18.61 10.79
N GLU A 55 -19.27 19.27 11.95
CA GLU A 55 -18.07 19.61 12.74
C GLU A 55 -17.28 18.36 13.15
N GLN A 56 -17.97 17.27 13.53
CA GLN A 56 -17.32 16.01 13.91
C GLN A 56 -16.57 15.37 12.73
N LEU A 57 -17.17 15.36 11.52
CA LEU A 57 -16.52 14.82 10.33
C LEU A 57 -15.36 15.72 9.81
N LEU A 58 -15.52 17.05 9.86
CA LEU A 58 -14.47 18.00 9.47
C LEU A 58 -13.27 18.03 10.46
N SER A 59 -13.50 17.65 11.72
CA SER A 59 -12.43 17.54 12.73
C SER A 59 -11.78 16.16 12.78
N SER A 60 -12.52 15.07 12.52
CA SER A 60 -11.96 13.73 12.31
C SER A 60 -12.78 12.98 11.24
N PRO A 61 -12.24 12.77 10.03
CA PRO A 61 -12.97 12.14 8.92
C PRO A 61 -13.12 10.63 9.14
N SER A 62 -14.20 10.22 9.79
CA SER A 62 -14.53 8.80 10.03
C SER A 62 -16.03 8.51 9.88
N VAL A 63 -16.35 7.47 9.13
CA VAL A 63 -17.71 6.90 8.96
C VAL A 63 -18.24 6.33 10.29
N LEU A 64 -17.38 6.07 11.28
CA LEU A 64 -17.80 5.59 12.60
C LEU A 64 -18.71 6.58 13.36
N TRP A 65 -18.72 7.88 13.00
CA TRP A 65 -19.67 8.86 13.52
C TRP A 65 -21.14 8.50 13.23
N PHE A 66 -21.43 7.75 12.16
CA PHE A 66 -22.78 7.29 11.81
C PHE A 66 -23.24 6.05 12.62
N GLY A 67 -22.34 5.36 13.34
CA GLY A 67 -22.65 4.17 14.12
C GLY A 67 -23.84 4.30 15.09
N PRO A 68 -24.00 5.41 15.84
CA PRO A 68 -25.16 5.62 16.71
C PRO A 68 -26.50 5.74 15.97
N GLN A 69 -26.51 6.27 14.73
CA GLN A 69 -27.73 6.36 13.92
C GLN A 69 -28.17 4.97 13.44
N LEU A 70 -27.21 4.13 13.04
CA LEU A 70 -27.42 2.71 12.74
C LEU A 70 -27.75 1.85 13.99
N GLY A 71 -27.77 2.46 15.18
CA GLY A 71 -28.00 1.75 16.43
C GLY A 71 -26.97 0.66 16.70
N VAL A 72 -25.69 0.91 16.38
CA VAL A 72 -24.56 0.05 16.73
C VAL A 72 -23.61 0.77 17.69
N ASP A 73 -22.84 0.00 18.47
CA ASP A 73 -21.75 0.54 19.28
C ASP A 73 -20.45 0.62 18.46
N THR A 74 -19.46 1.39 18.92
CA THR A 74 -18.20 1.61 18.18
C THR A 74 -17.49 0.30 17.80
N HIS A 75 -17.52 -0.71 18.67
CA HIS A 75 -16.91 -2.02 18.41
C HIS A 75 -17.61 -2.73 17.24
N THR A 76 -18.94 -2.89 17.29
CA THR A 76 -19.69 -3.54 16.20
C THR A 76 -19.66 -2.70 14.91
N ALA A 77 -19.55 -1.36 15.02
CA ALA A 77 -19.37 -0.49 13.87
C ALA A 77 -18.03 -0.72 13.16
N MET A 78 -16.91 -0.78 13.90
CA MET A 78 -15.58 -1.08 13.35
C MET A 78 -15.53 -2.44 12.66
N GLU A 79 -16.16 -3.46 13.25
CA GLU A 79 -16.31 -4.77 12.62
C GLU A 79 -17.15 -4.72 11.34
N LEU A 80 -18.27 -4.00 11.35
CA LEU A 80 -19.12 -3.82 10.18
C LEU A 80 -18.35 -3.11 9.04
N LEU A 81 -17.57 -2.07 9.35
CA LEU A 81 -16.74 -1.39 8.35
C LEU A 81 -15.67 -2.34 7.77
N CYS A 82 -15.06 -3.20 8.58
CA CYS A 82 -14.08 -4.18 8.10
C CYS A 82 -14.73 -5.32 7.30
N LEU A 83 -15.93 -5.78 7.67
CA LEU A 83 -16.67 -6.77 6.88
C LEU A 83 -17.15 -6.20 5.54
N LEU A 84 -17.60 -4.94 5.50
CA LEU A 84 -17.93 -4.23 4.26
C LEU A 84 -16.68 -4.01 3.40
N GLY A 85 -15.56 -3.59 4.00
CA GLY A 85 -14.28 -3.44 3.31
C GLY A 85 -13.76 -4.76 2.73
N ALA A 86 -13.83 -5.85 3.48
CA ALA A 86 -13.49 -7.19 3.02
C ALA A 86 -14.44 -7.69 1.91
N ALA A 87 -15.75 -7.45 2.01
CA ALA A 87 -16.71 -7.83 0.98
C ALA A 87 -16.51 -7.06 -0.33
N LEU A 88 -16.35 -5.73 -0.26
CA LEU A 88 -16.09 -4.87 -1.44
C LEU A 88 -14.76 -5.21 -2.11
N SER A 89 -13.69 -5.39 -1.33
CA SER A 89 -12.38 -5.76 -1.88
C SER A 89 -12.38 -7.18 -2.46
N PHE A 90 -13.01 -8.16 -1.83
CA PHE A 90 -13.19 -9.50 -2.39
C PHE A 90 -13.97 -9.45 -3.71
N ALA A 91 -15.08 -8.72 -3.76
CA ALA A 91 -15.87 -8.53 -4.98
C ALA A 91 -15.05 -7.84 -6.10
N ALA A 92 -14.22 -6.86 -5.77
CA ALA A 92 -13.29 -6.22 -6.71
C ALA A 92 -12.14 -7.16 -7.15
N THR A 93 -11.68 -8.11 -6.32
CA THR A 93 -10.73 -9.14 -6.80
C THR A 93 -11.37 -10.05 -7.84
N LEU A 94 -12.62 -10.48 -7.62
CA LEU A 94 -13.38 -11.37 -8.50
C LEU A 94 -13.80 -10.70 -9.82
N VAL A 95 -14.42 -9.52 -9.74
CA VAL A 95 -15.15 -8.90 -10.85
C VAL A 95 -14.43 -7.65 -11.33
N GLU A 96 -14.02 -7.63 -12.60
CA GLU A 96 -13.26 -6.51 -13.16
C GLU A 96 -14.08 -5.19 -13.21
N SER A 97 -15.40 -5.26 -13.37
CA SER A 97 -16.27 -4.08 -13.37
C SER A 97 -16.43 -3.42 -12.00
N LEU A 98 -16.07 -4.09 -10.90
CA LEU A 98 -16.08 -3.54 -9.54
C LEU A 98 -14.72 -2.95 -9.12
N ARG A 99 -13.79 -2.77 -10.08
CA ARG A 99 -12.48 -2.12 -9.87
C ARG A 99 -12.54 -0.65 -10.28
N ASP A 100 -13.62 0.03 -9.92
CA ASP A 100 -13.91 1.42 -10.27
C ASP A 100 -13.53 2.42 -9.17
N SER A 101 -13.55 3.70 -9.53
CA SER A 101 -13.19 4.80 -8.62
C SER A 101 -14.09 4.90 -7.38
N VAL A 102 -15.33 4.46 -7.46
CA VAL A 102 -16.30 4.53 -6.35
C VAL A 102 -16.02 3.42 -5.33
N VAL A 103 -15.78 2.19 -5.79
CA VAL A 103 -15.38 1.08 -4.92
C VAL A 103 -14.04 1.40 -4.24
N PHE A 104 -13.06 1.97 -4.96
CA PHE A 104 -11.80 2.41 -4.32
C PHE A 104 -11.99 3.59 -3.36
N PHE A 105 -12.89 4.54 -3.64
CA PHE A 105 -13.24 5.61 -2.68
C PHE A 105 -13.87 5.03 -1.41
N CYS A 106 -14.80 4.08 -1.54
CA CYS A 106 -15.40 3.38 -0.39
C CYS A 106 -14.35 2.61 0.41
N LEU A 107 -13.47 1.83 -0.23
CA LEU A 107 -12.39 1.10 0.45
C LEU A 107 -11.43 2.04 1.20
N TRP A 108 -11.05 3.16 0.57
CA TRP A 108 -10.20 4.19 1.18
C TRP A 108 -10.89 4.86 2.37
N ALA A 109 -12.14 5.31 2.22
CA ALA A 109 -12.90 5.95 3.28
C ALA A 109 -13.16 5.02 4.47
N LEU A 110 -13.41 3.73 4.22
CA LEU A 110 -13.53 2.70 5.26
C LEU A 110 -12.20 2.51 6.00
N TYR A 111 -11.05 2.48 5.31
CA TYR A 111 -9.75 2.34 5.96
C TYR A 111 -9.33 3.59 6.75
N LEU A 112 -9.56 4.79 6.20
CA LEU A 112 -9.33 6.07 6.89
C LEU A 112 -10.16 6.16 8.18
N SER A 113 -11.41 5.71 8.12
CA SER A 113 -12.31 5.68 9.29
C SER A 113 -11.77 4.82 10.43
N MET A 114 -11.06 3.73 10.11
CA MET A 114 -10.39 2.85 11.06
C MET A 114 -9.08 3.46 11.57
N TYR A 115 -8.25 4.00 10.67
CA TYR A 115 -6.98 4.67 10.98
C TYR A 115 -7.14 5.79 12.03
N GLN A 116 -8.11 6.68 11.84
CA GLN A 116 -8.43 7.80 12.75
C GLN A 116 -8.69 7.34 14.21
N VAL A 117 -9.14 6.11 14.41
CA VAL A 117 -9.52 5.54 15.71
C VAL A 117 -8.53 4.46 16.19
N GLY A 118 -7.61 4.03 15.33
CA GLY A 118 -6.71 2.89 15.53
C GLY A 118 -5.50 3.11 16.45
N GLN A 119 -5.26 4.35 16.87
CA GLN A 119 -4.26 4.70 17.89
C GLN A 119 -2.85 4.15 17.55
N VAL A 120 -2.13 3.60 18.54
CA VAL A 120 -0.74 3.12 18.42
C VAL A 120 -0.59 1.96 17.42
N PHE A 121 -1.65 1.21 17.12
CA PHE A 121 -1.58 0.01 16.27
C PHE A 121 -1.87 0.26 14.78
N LEU A 122 -2.42 1.42 14.40
CA LEU A 122 -2.64 1.84 13.00
C LEU A 122 -2.07 3.25 12.77
N TYR A 123 -0.75 3.38 12.93
CA TYR A 123 0.02 4.61 12.63
C TYR A 123 1.41 4.26 12.05
N PHE A 124 1.53 3.11 11.40
CA PHE A 124 2.79 2.64 10.82
C PHE A 124 2.85 2.94 9.33
N GLN A 125 4.06 3.10 8.77
CA GLN A 125 4.24 3.58 7.39
C GLN A 125 3.59 2.69 6.31
N TRP A 126 3.18 1.45 6.61
CA TRP A 126 2.33 0.65 5.72
C TRP A 126 0.89 1.17 5.66
N ASP A 127 0.30 1.61 6.76
CA ASP A 127 -1.05 2.18 6.81
C ASP A 127 -1.11 3.51 6.06
N ASN A 128 -0.13 4.38 6.29
CA ASN A 128 0.06 5.63 5.54
C ASN A 128 0.21 5.37 4.04
N LEU A 129 1.03 4.38 3.64
CA LEU A 129 1.21 4.00 2.24
C LEU A 129 -0.07 3.42 1.63
N LEU A 130 -0.88 2.67 2.40
CA LEU A 130 -2.17 2.15 1.95
C LEU A 130 -3.20 3.26 1.74
N LEU A 131 -3.24 4.28 2.61
CA LEU A 131 -4.11 5.44 2.46
C LEU A 131 -3.72 6.30 1.25
N GLU A 132 -2.44 6.61 1.08
CA GLU A 132 -1.95 7.40 -0.04
C GLU A 132 -2.07 6.64 -1.38
N THR A 133 -1.66 5.37 -1.44
CA THR A 133 -1.84 4.55 -2.65
C THR A 133 -3.32 4.30 -2.93
N GLY A 134 -4.13 4.13 -1.88
CA GLY A 134 -5.58 3.98 -1.94
C GLY A 134 -6.27 5.18 -2.55
N PHE A 135 -5.90 6.40 -2.15
CA PHE A 135 -6.41 7.62 -2.76
C PHE A 135 -6.01 7.72 -4.24
N LEU A 136 -4.78 7.35 -4.59
CA LEU A 136 -4.37 7.28 -6.01
C LEU A 136 -5.16 6.24 -6.81
N CYS A 137 -5.66 5.15 -6.19
CA CYS A 137 -6.53 4.21 -6.89
C CYS A 137 -7.86 4.83 -7.33
N ILE A 138 -8.40 5.80 -6.58
CA ILE A 138 -9.61 6.56 -6.94
C ILE A 138 -9.39 7.31 -8.26
N LEU A 139 -8.19 7.87 -8.47
CA LEU A 139 -7.81 8.59 -9.69
C LEU A 139 -7.41 7.67 -10.84
N VAL A 140 -6.83 6.50 -10.55
CA VAL A 140 -6.35 5.53 -11.56
C VAL A 140 -7.48 4.61 -12.08
N ALA A 141 -8.47 4.32 -11.24
CA ALA A 141 -9.60 3.48 -11.61
C ALA A 141 -10.58 4.20 -12.55
N PRO A 142 -11.24 3.47 -13.48
CA PRO A 142 -12.24 4.06 -14.35
C PRO A 142 -13.47 4.52 -13.55
N LEU A 143 -13.94 5.74 -13.82
CA LEU A 143 -15.31 6.16 -13.50
C LEU A 143 -16.30 5.39 -14.41
N THR A 144 -17.00 4.41 -13.84
CA THR A 144 -18.00 3.53 -14.49
C THR A 144 -19.45 3.88 -14.14
N LEU A 145 -19.66 4.93 -13.33
CA LEU A 145 -21.00 5.37 -12.90
C LEU A 145 -21.88 5.87 -14.06
N LEU A 146 -21.25 6.21 -15.19
CA LEU A 146 -21.88 6.38 -16.50
C LEU A 146 -21.44 5.22 -17.42
N ARG A 147 -22.38 4.68 -18.19
CA ARG A 147 -22.30 3.41 -18.91
C ARG A 147 -21.16 3.41 -19.95
N GLY A 148 -20.49 2.26 -20.08
CA GLY A 148 -19.82 1.86 -21.33
C GLY A 148 -18.59 2.63 -21.83
N SER A 149 -17.41 2.44 -21.22
CA SER A 149 -16.20 2.28 -22.05
C SER A 149 -15.12 1.43 -21.39
N ARG A 150 -14.66 0.40 -22.11
CA ARG A 150 -13.51 -0.45 -21.75
C ARG A 150 -12.18 0.01 -22.37
N GLY A 151 -12.21 1.10 -23.13
CA GLY A 151 -11.05 1.65 -23.84
C GLY A 151 -10.00 2.30 -22.91
N VAL A 152 -8.89 2.73 -23.52
CA VAL A 152 -8.00 3.72 -22.88
C VAL A 152 -8.77 5.02 -22.76
N ARG A 153 -8.71 5.66 -21.59
CA ARG A 153 -9.07 7.08 -21.47
C ARG A 153 -7.76 7.87 -21.46
N GLU A 154 -7.66 8.95 -22.23
CA GLU A 154 -6.34 9.56 -22.49
C GLU A 154 -5.66 10.18 -21.26
N HIS A 155 -6.43 10.46 -20.19
CA HIS A 155 -5.89 10.87 -18.90
C HIS A 155 -5.31 9.71 -18.05
N ASP A 156 -5.49 8.43 -18.44
CA ASP A 156 -4.93 7.26 -17.74
C ASP A 156 -3.42 7.39 -17.51
N HIS A 157 -2.71 8.01 -18.46
CA HIS A 157 -1.27 8.26 -18.38
C HIS A 157 -0.89 9.24 -17.26
N LEU A 158 -1.75 10.21 -16.94
CA LEU A 158 -1.52 11.23 -15.91
C LEU A 158 -1.68 10.65 -14.52
N THR A 159 -2.74 9.88 -14.29
CA THR A 159 -3.06 9.34 -12.97
C THR A 159 -2.11 8.19 -12.61
N PHE A 160 -1.73 7.35 -13.58
CA PHE A 160 -0.71 6.33 -13.38
C PHE A 160 0.73 6.89 -13.27
N TRP A 161 0.96 8.13 -13.70
CA TRP A 161 2.21 8.86 -13.42
C TRP A 161 2.32 9.24 -11.94
N LEU A 162 1.22 9.56 -11.24
CA LEU A 162 1.23 9.78 -9.78
C LEU A 162 1.69 8.53 -9.02
N THR A 163 1.26 7.34 -9.44
CA THR A 163 1.71 6.05 -8.90
C THR A 163 3.23 5.89 -9.01
N ARG A 164 3.81 6.35 -10.14
CA ARG A 164 5.26 6.36 -10.36
C ARG A 164 6.00 7.41 -9.52
N TRP A 165 5.39 8.58 -9.32
CA TRP A 165 5.92 9.63 -8.46
C TRP A 165 5.88 9.24 -6.97
N LEU A 166 4.84 8.53 -6.52
CA LEU A 166 4.80 7.90 -5.21
C LEU A 166 5.91 6.85 -5.05
N LEU A 167 6.09 5.94 -6.01
CA LEU A 167 7.19 4.96 -5.99
C LEU A 167 8.57 5.65 -5.92
N PHE A 168 8.77 6.73 -6.68
CA PHE A 168 9.98 7.55 -6.60
C PHE A 168 10.22 8.10 -5.19
N ARG A 169 9.23 8.81 -4.62
CA ARG A 169 9.34 9.38 -3.26
C ARG A 169 9.59 8.29 -2.22
N LEU A 170 8.86 7.18 -2.28
CA LEU A 170 8.96 6.06 -1.36
C LEU A 170 10.38 5.47 -1.33
N MET A 171 10.93 5.13 -2.49
CA MET A 171 12.27 4.54 -2.58
C MET A 171 13.37 5.55 -2.24
N PHE A 172 13.31 6.74 -2.85
CA PHE A 172 14.33 7.78 -2.68
C PHE A 172 14.43 8.28 -1.23
N ALA A 173 13.29 8.58 -0.59
CA ALA A 173 13.27 8.97 0.82
C ALA A 173 13.82 7.83 1.71
N SER A 174 13.39 6.59 1.47
CA SER A 174 13.85 5.42 2.23
C SER A 174 15.36 5.23 2.15
N GLY A 175 15.98 5.47 0.99
CA GLY A 175 17.45 5.43 0.83
C GLY A 175 18.16 6.62 1.48
N VAL A 176 17.68 7.84 1.24
CA VAL A 176 18.36 9.05 1.71
C VAL A 176 18.33 9.19 3.23
N VAL A 177 17.21 8.85 3.91
CA VAL A 177 17.15 8.99 5.38
C VAL A 177 18.17 8.11 6.11
N LYS A 178 18.54 6.96 5.53
CA LYS A 178 19.54 6.05 6.10
C LYS A 178 20.91 6.70 6.23
N LEU A 179 21.32 7.48 5.23
CA LEU A 179 22.57 8.26 5.26
C LEU A 179 22.42 9.56 6.08
N MET A 180 21.32 10.28 5.93
CA MET A 180 21.04 11.51 6.69
C MET A 180 20.96 11.30 8.21
N SER A 181 20.58 10.09 8.65
CA SER A 181 20.52 9.70 10.06
C SER A 181 21.82 9.82 10.85
N ARG A 182 22.96 9.92 10.15
CA ARG A 182 24.35 9.80 10.66
C ARG A 182 24.62 8.48 11.40
N CYS A 183 23.81 7.44 11.19
CA CYS A 183 23.95 6.15 11.87
C CYS A 183 25.27 5.45 11.47
N PRO A 184 26.15 5.10 12.44
CA PRO A 184 27.48 4.53 12.14
C PRO A 184 27.45 3.21 11.37
N THR A 185 26.38 2.40 11.49
CA THR A 185 26.28 1.12 10.76
C THR A 185 25.89 1.29 9.30
N TRP A 186 25.09 2.30 8.95
CA TRP A 186 24.80 2.66 7.55
C TRP A 186 26.06 3.21 6.87
N TRP A 187 26.76 4.16 7.50
CA TRP A 187 28.02 4.72 6.98
C TRP A 187 29.18 3.71 6.99
N GLY A 188 29.24 2.79 7.96
CA GLY A 188 30.20 1.69 8.01
C GLY A 188 29.93 0.54 7.05
N LEU A 189 28.82 0.60 6.31
CA LEU A 189 28.25 -0.46 5.45
C LEU A 189 27.92 -1.77 6.20
N THR A 190 27.86 -1.77 7.53
CA THR A 190 27.58 -2.96 8.35
C THR A 190 26.10 -3.12 8.72
N ALA A 191 25.22 -2.21 8.31
CA ALA A 191 23.81 -2.21 8.71
C ALA A 191 23.09 -3.57 8.54
N LEU A 192 23.28 -4.28 7.43
CA LEU A 192 22.67 -5.59 7.20
C LEU A 192 23.21 -6.73 8.09
N THR A 193 24.38 -6.57 8.73
CA THR A 193 24.85 -7.56 9.73
C THR A 193 23.90 -7.64 10.94
N TYR A 194 23.24 -6.52 11.30
CA TYR A 194 22.27 -6.45 12.39
C TYR A 194 20.82 -6.59 11.90
N HIS A 195 20.51 -6.05 10.71
CA HIS A 195 19.13 -5.94 10.22
C HIS A 195 18.34 -7.24 10.27
N TYR A 196 18.96 -8.36 9.89
CA TYR A 196 18.30 -9.65 9.82
C TYR A 196 17.82 -10.19 11.18
N GLU A 197 18.46 -9.81 12.30
CA GLU A 197 17.99 -10.16 13.65
C GLU A 197 17.12 -9.06 14.29
N THR A 198 17.34 -7.78 13.97
CA THR A 198 16.64 -6.65 14.62
C THR A 198 15.37 -6.17 13.93
N GLN A 199 15.08 -6.64 12.72
CA GLN A 199 13.84 -6.40 11.98
C GLN A 199 12.56 -6.85 12.72
N CYS A 200 11.39 -6.34 12.31
CA CYS A 200 10.10 -6.51 13.00
C CYS A 200 9.68 -7.97 13.20
N LEU A 201 9.74 -8.80 12.14
CA LEU A 201 9.43 -10.23 12.16
C LEU A 201 10.38 -10.97 11.21
N PRO A 202 11.55 -11.45 11.67
CA PRO A 202 12.48 -12.21 10.84
C PRO A 202 11.90 -13.57 10.46
N THR A 203 12.14 -14.00 9.22
CA THR A 203 11.83 -15.37 8.76
C THR A 203 12.97 -16.34 9.10
N SER A 204 12.76 -17.64 8.91
CA SER A 204 13.85 -18.63 8.97
C SER A 204 15.00 -18.32 8.01
N LEU A 205 14.73 -17.72 6.84
CA LEU A 205 15.77 -17.30 5.90
C LEU A 205 16.62 -16.14 6.43
N ALA A 206 16.09 -15.31 7.34
CA ALA A 206 16.87 -14.25 7.99
C ALA A 206 18.12 -14.79 8.70
N TRP A 207 18.00 -15.95 9.35
CA TRP A 207 19.13 -16.61 10.01
C TRP A 207 20.21 -16.99 9.00
N PHE A 208 19.83 -17.65 7.89
CA PHE A 208 20.76 -18.02 6.82
C PHE A 208 21.39 -16.79 6.15
N ALA A 209 20.62 -15.72 5.93
CA ALA A 209 21.10 -14.45 5.39
C ALA A 209 22.08 -13.76 6.35
N HIS A 210 21.86 -13.84 7.66
CA HIS A 210 22.77 -13.31 8.68
C HIS A 210 24.12 -14.05 8.71
N GLN A 211 24.15 -15.38 8.54
CA GLN A 211 25.41 -16.15 8.47
C GLN A 211 26.28 -15.82 7.24
N LEU A 212 25.81 -15.01 6.27
CA LEU A 212 26.61 -14.65 5.10
C LEU A 212 27.82 -13.76 5.48
N PRO A 213 29.01 -13.97 4.87
CA PRO A 213 30.22 -13.25 5.23
C PRO A 213 30.07 -11.72 5.21
N VAL A 214 30.73 -11.02 6.14
CA VAL A 214 30.65 -9.56 6.31
C VAL A 214 30.93 -8.78 5.01
N TRP A 215 31.78 -9.29 4.11
CA TRP A 215 32.02 -8.66 2.81
C TRP A 215 30.78 -8.68 1.90
N TRP A 216 29.99 -9.75 1.94
CA TRP A 216 28.71 -9.86 1.23
C TRP A 216 27.67 -8.92 1.83
N GLN A 217 27.61 -8.82 3.16
CA GLN A 217 26.71 -7.89 3.87
C GLN A 217 27.01 -6.43 3.48
N LYS A 218 28.30 -6.07 3.41
CA LYS A 218 28.74 -4.74 2.94
C LYS A 218 28.37 -4.46 1.49
N LEU A 219 28.55 -5.44 0.60
CA LEU A 219 28.13 -5.33 -0.79
C LEU A 219 26.60 -5.21 -0.91
N SER A 220 25.84 -5.91 -0.07
CA SER A 220 24.38 -5.84 -0.03
C SER A 220 23.88 -4.47 0.42
N VAL A 221 24.53 -3.83 1.42
CA VAL A 221 24.23 -2.43 1.80
C VAL A 221 24.51 -1.45 0.65
N VAL A 222 25.59 -1.65 -0.11
CA VAL A 222 25.86 -0.87 -1.33
C VAL A 222 24.76 -1.10 -2.38
N GLY A 223 24.33 -2.34 -2.58
CA GLY A 223 23.20 -2.69 -3.44
C GLY A 223 21.91 -1.98 -3.03
N THR A 224 21.58 -1.98 -1.73
CA THR A 224 20.45 -1.22 -1.17
C THR A 224 20.56 0.27 -1.51
N PHE A 225 21.69 0.94 -1.26
CA PHE A 225 21.83 2.36 -1.60
C PHE A 225 21.71 2.64 -3.10
N VAL A 226 22.22 1.77 -3.98
CA VAL A 226 22.08 1.94 -5.43
C VAL A 226 20.61 1.78 -5.86
N ILE A 227 19.90 0.79 -5.33
CA ILE A 227 18.49 0.51 -5.68
C ILE A 227 17.53 1.54 -5.05
N GLU A 228 17.84 2.07 -3.86
CA GLU A 228 16.99 3.06 -3.19
C GLU A 228 17.28 4.51 -3.61
N ILE A 229 18.51 4.88 -3.98
CA ILE A 229 18.88 6.30 -4.26
C ILE A 229 19.10 6.55 -5.76
N VAL A 230 19.76 5.64 -6.49
CA VAL A 230 20.20 5.88 -7.88
C VAL A 230 19.19 5.32 -8.90
N VAL A 231 18.69 4.11 -8.67
CA VAL A 231 17.70 3.46 -9.57
C VAL A 231 16.39 4.24 -9.72
N PRO A 232 15.84 4.95 -8.70
CA PRO A 232 14.59 5.70 -8.87
C PRO A 232 14.67 6.82 -9.92
N LEU A 233 15.87 7.33 -10.22
CA LEU A 233 16.08 8.30 -11.31
C LEU A 233 15.74 7.69 -12.68
N LEU A 234 15.91 6.38 -12.84
CA LEU A 234 15.55 5.66 -14.07
C LEU A 234 14.03 5.56 -14.26
N PHE A 235 13.21 5.76 -13.23
CA PHE A 235 11.75 5.64 -13.35
C PHE A 235 11.17 6.64 -14.37
N PHE A 236 11.71 7.86 -14.41
CA PHE A 236 11.32 8.91 -15.36
C PHE A 236 12.10 8.87 -16.68
N SER A 237 12.97 7.86 -16.88
CA SER A 237 13.73 7.73 -18.12
C SER A 237 12.78 7.51 -19.32
N PRO A 238 12.95 8.24 -20.44
CA PRO A 238 12.19 7.99 -21.66
C PRO A 238 12.53 6.63 -22.29
N GLN A 239 13.68 6.02 -21.93
CA GLN A 239 14.07 4.70 -22.43
C GLN A 239 13.32 3.58 -21.70
N ARG A 240 12.40 2.94 -22.43
CA ARG A 240 11.61 1.76 -22.00
C ARG A 240 12.41 0.75 -21.17
N ARG A 241 13.60 0.36 -21.63
CA ARG A 241 14.41 -0.71 -21.00
C ARG A 241 15.05 -0.30 -19.68
N LEU A 242 15.48 0.96 -19.52
CA LEU A 242 16.00 1.45 -18.24
C LEU A 242 14.94 1.38 -17.14
N ARG A 243 13.66 1.67 -17.49
CA ARG A 243 12.53 1.49 -16.56
C ARG A 243 12.23 0.02 -16.25
N ILE A 244 12.35 -0.88 -17.22
CA ILE A 244 12.15 -2.32 -17.02
C ILE A 244 13.29 -2.92 -16.17
N GLY A 245 14.53 -2.49 -16.36
CA GLY A 245 15.66 -2.86 -15.49
C GLY A 245 15.48 -2.31 -14.07
N ALA A 246 15.04 -1.05 -13.94
CA ALA A 246 14.69 -0.48 -12.64
C ALA A 246 13.55 -1.24 -11.94
N PHE A 247 12.50 -1.63 -12.67
CA PHE A 247 11.43 -2.50 -12.19
C PHE A 247 11.98 -3.81 -11.62
N TYR A 248 12.80 -4.54 -12.37
CA TYR A 248 13.35 -5.81 -11.90
C TYR A 248 14.27 -5.64 -10.68
N LEU A 249 15.03 -4.54 -10.59
CA LEU A 249 15.84 -4.24 -9.40
C LEU A 249 14.99 -3.92 -8.16
N GLN A 250 13.89 -3.18 -8.31
CA GLN A 250 12.95 -2.95 -7.19
C GLN A 250 12.25 -4.24 -6.78
N VAL A 251 11.74 -5.04 -7.73
CA VAL A 251 11.10 -6.33 -7.45
C VAL A 251 12.09 -7.28 -6.75
N LEU A 252 13.34 -7.34 -7.19
CA LEU A 252 14.39 -8.14 -6.53
C LEU A 252 14.59 -7.69 -5.07
N LEU A 253 14.71 -6.39 -4.82
CA LEU A 253 14.84 -5.86 -3.45
C LEU A 253 13.64 -6.22 -2.59
N GLN A 254 12.41 -5.97 -3.07
CA GLN A 254 11.19 -6.26 -2.31
C GLN A 254 10.99 -7.77 -2.06
N VAL A 255 11.33 -8.64 -3.02
CA VAL A 255 11.28 -10.10 -2.85
C VAL A 255 12.32 -10.57 -1.83
N LEU A 256 13.55 -10.06 -1.88
CA LEU A 256 14.57 -10.38 -0.87
C LEU A 256 14.14 -9.94 0.53
N ILE A 257 13.56 -8.74 0.66
CA ILE A 257 12.99 -8.25 1.94
C ILE A 257 11.89 -9.21 2.42
N ILE A 258 10.87 -9.52 1.61
CA ILE A 258 9.80 -10.48 1.95
C ILE A 258 10.35 -11.83 2.41
N LEU A 259 11.34 -12.37 1.68
CA LEU A 259 11.93 -13.67 1.97
C LEU A 259 12.68 -13.68 3.31
N THR A 260 13.30 -12.56 3.71
CA THR A 260 14.01 -12.44 5.00
C THR A 260 13.19 -11.84 6.15
N GLY A 261 12.07 -11.19 5.88
CA GLY A 261 11.30 -10.46 6.91
C GLY A 261 9.87 -10.13 6.52
N ASN A 262 8.97 -10.25 7.49
CA ASN A 262 7.58 -9.85 7.34
C ASN A 262 7.38 -8.40 7.82
N TYR A 263 6.88 -7.56 6.92
CA TYR A 263 6.60 -6.13 7.13
C TYR A 263 5.14 -5.81 6.78
N ASN A 264 4.23 -6.72 7.13
CA ASN A 264 2.82 -6.66 6.76
C ASN A 264 2.68 -6.53 5.22
N PHE A 265 1.69 -5.79 4.73
CA PHE A 265 1.48 -5.55 3.30
C PHE A 265 2.41 -4.48 2.66
N PHE A 266 3.40 -3.92 3.38
CA PHE A 266 4.29 -2.85 2.86
C PHE A 266 5.02 -3.23 1.56
N ASN A 267 5.62 -4.41 1.54
CA ASN A 267 6.38 -4.89 0.39
C ASN A 267 5.44 -5.22 -0.80
N LEU A 268 4.20 -5.65 -0.51
CA LEU A 268 3.17 -5.92 -1.53
C LEU A 268 2.67 -4.62 -2.16
N LEU A 269 2.44 -3.58 -1.36
CA LEU A 269 2.17 -2.22 -1.87
C LEU A 269 3.30 -1.73 -2.77
N THR A 270 4.56 -1.88 -2.33
CA THR A 270 5.71 -1.45 -3.12
C THR A 270 5.85 -2.22 -4.44
N LEU A 271 5.57 -3.53 -4.43
CA LEU A 271 5.49 -4.35 -5.65
C LEU A 271 4.33 -3.93 -6.58
N ALA A 272 3.16 -3.58 -6.03
CA ALA A 272 2.05 -3.06 -6.82
C ALA A 272 2.41 -1.70 -7.46
N LEU A 273 3.03 -0.78 -6.70
CA LEU A 273 3.53 0.50 -7.19
C LEU A 273 4.58 0.33 -8.31
N CYS A 274 5.42 -0.72 -8.26
CA CYS A 274 6.38 -1.02 -9.33
C CYS A 274 5.72 -1.27 -10.69
N LEU A 275 4.46 -1.71 -10.76
CA LEU A 275 3.73 -1.88 -12.03
C LEU A 275 3.63 -0.57 -12.85
N SER A 276 3.74 0.60 -12.20
CA SER A 276 3.81 1.92 -12.86
C SER A 276 5.01 2.13 -13.79
N LEU A 277 6.00 1.22 -13.76
CA LEU A 277 7.19 1.24 -14.62
C LEU A 277 7.03 0.40 -15.91
N LEU A 278 6.02 -0.47 -15.96
CA LEU A 278 5.76 -1.40 -17.06
C LEU A 278 4.94 -0.75 -18.19
N ASP A 279 4.85 -1.47 -19.32
CA ASP A 279 3.94 -1.16 -20.42
C ASP A 279 3.27 -2.44 -20.96
N ASP A 280 2.20 -2.26 -21.73
CA ASP A 280 1.37 -3.33 -22.28
C ASP A 280 2.17 -4.34 -23.12
N GLN A 281 3.22 -3.88 -23.82
CA GLN A 281 4.13 -4.76 -24.57
C GLN A 281 4.88 -5.72 -23.64
N HIS A 282 5.30 -5.27 -22.45
CA HIS A 282 6.02 -6.13 -21.51
C HIS A 282 5.08 -7.15 -20.86
N VAL A 283 3.85 -6.73 -20.55
CA VAL A 283 2.83 -7.61 -19.96
C VAL A 283 2.29 -8.62 -21.00
N ASN A 284 2.09 -8.21 -22.26
CA ASN A 284 1.74 -9.12 -23.36
C ASN A 284 2.82 -10.20 -23.57
N PHE A 285 4.09 -9.79 -23.55
CA PHE A 285 5.23 -10.71 -23.63
C PHE A 285 5.23 -11.75 -22.49
N TRP A 286 5.01 -11.32 -21.24
CA TRP A 286 4.84 -12.25 -20.11
C TRP A 286 3.64 -13.20 -20.28
N LEU A 287 2.50 -12.66 -20.75
CA LEU A 287 1.29 -13.44 -21.05
C LEU A 287 1.40 -14.30 -22.33
N ARG A 288 2.57 -14.28 -23.00
CA ARG A 288 2.84 -14.95 -24.29
C ARG A 288 1.81 -14.65 -25.39
N LYS A 289 1.18 -13.48 -25.34
CA LYS A 289 0.30 -13.01 -26.42
C LYS A 289 1.14 -12.55 -27.60
N ALA A 290 0.68 -12.84 -28.81
CA ALA A 290 1.36 -12.40 -30.03
C ALA A 290 1.20 -10.88 -30.20
N ASP A 291 2.26 -10.12 -29.92
CA ASP A 291 2.27 -8.68 -30.19
C ASP A 291 2.16 -8.40 -31.70
N LYS A 292 1.34 -7.41 -32.08
CA LYS A 292 1.42 -6.78 -33.40
C LYS A 292 2.72 -5.98 -33.48
N ILE A 293 3.81 -6.63 -33.89
CA ILE A 293 5.13 -5.99 -34.07
C ILE A 293 5.03 -4.94 -35.18
N SER A 294 4.90 -3.66 -34.80
CA SER A 294 5.07 -2.54 -35.73
C SER A 294 6.53 -2.49 -36.19
N LYS A 295 6.77 -2.93 -37.42
CA LYS A 295 8.08 -3.39 -37.89
C LYS A 295 8.83 -2.34 -38.70
N ASN A 296 8.90 -1.11 -38.20
CA ASN A 296 9.58 0.01 -38.88
C ASN A 296 10.44 0.90 -37.97
N ASP A 297 11.06 0.30 -36.95
CA ASP A 297 12.04 1.00 -36.11
C ASP A 297 13.40 1.05 -36.85
N SER A 298 13.99 2.24 -36.97
CA SER A 298 15.23 2.40 -37.74
C SER A 298 16.40 1.76 -36.98
N ARG A 299 17.16 0.87 -37.64
CA ARG A 299 18.25 0.09 -36.99
C ARG A 299 19.24 0.96 -36.22
N LEU A 300 19.52 2.16 -36.73
CA LEU A 300 20.41 3.14 -36.09
C LEU A 300 19.83 3.67 -34.77
N CYS A 301 18.53 4.01 -34.72
CA CYS A 301 17.87 4.45 -33.47
C CYS A 301 17.92 3.35 -32.42
N SER A 302 17.61 2.10 -32.80
CA SER A 302 17.66 0.96 -31.88
C SER A 302 19.08 0.73 -31.33
N TRP A 303 20.12 0.82 -32.17
CA TRP A 303 21.53 0.73 -31.76
C TRP A 303 21.96 1.89 -30.83
N LEU A 304 21.58 3.13 -31.13
CA LEU A 304 21.84 4.28 -30.25
C LEU A 304 21.17 4.09 -28.88
N CYS A 305 19.96 3.52 -28.85
CA CYS A 305 19.29 3.20 -27.60
C CYS A 305 20.01 2.10 -26.79
N TYR A 306 20.51 1.03 -27.42
CA TYR A 306 21.37 0.03 -26.77
C TYR A 306 22.67 0.65 -26.22
N LEU A 307 23.31 1.57 -26.96
CA LEU A 307 24.55 2.21 -26.52
C LEU A 307 24.32 3.14 -25.32
N LEU A 308 23.23 3.93 -25.32
CA LEU A 308 22.88 4.78 -24.17
C LEU A 308 22.48 3.95 -22.94
N GLU A 309 21.73 2.86 -23.14
CA GLU A 309 21.39 1.89 -22.09
C GLU A 309 22.65 1.30 -21.44
N LEU A 310 23.59 0.81 -22.25
CA LEU A 310 24.87 0.27 -21.76
C LEU A 310 25.72 1.36 -21.07
N ALA A 311 25.73 2.59 -21.59
CA ALA A 311 26.45 3.71 -20.98
C ALA A 311 25.87 4.08 -19.60
N VAL A 312 24.55 4.12 -19.44
CA VAL A 312 23.90 4.40 -18.14
C VAL A 312 24.22 3.31 -17.11
N TRP A 313 24.09 2.03 -17.46
CA TRP A 313 24.45 0.94 -16.55
C TRP A 313 25.95 0.95 -16.20
N SER A 314 26.82 1.21 -17.17
CA SER A 314 28.26 1.33 -16.95
C SER A 314 28.61 2.50 -16.02
N LEU A 315 27.96 3.65 -16.20
CA LEU A 315 28.13 4.83 -15.35
C LEU A 315 27.64 4.58 -13.92
N MET A 316 26.52 3.88 -13.74
CA MET A 316 26.02 3.49 -12.41
C MET A 316 26.97 2.52 -11.70
N ILE A 317 27.51 1.52 -12.41
CA ILE A 317 28.48 0.56 -11.85
C ILE A 317 29.78 1.30 -11.49
N PHE A 318 30.31 2.11 -12.39
CA PHE A 318 31.53 2.90 -12.17
C PHE A 318 31.38 3.89 -11.01
N GLY A 319 30.27 4.63 -10.96
CA GLY A 319 29.92 5.51 -9.85
C GLY A 319 29.81 4.76 -8.52
N SER A 320 29.23 3.56 -8.51
CA SER A 320 29.16 2.71 -7.31
C SER A 320 30.55 2.26 -6.84
N VAL A 321 31.45 1.90 -7.77
CA VAL A 321 32.84 1.56 -7.47
C VAL A 321 33.59 2.75 -6.85
N LEU A 322 33.39 3.97 -7.36
CA LEU A 322 34.00 5.19 -6.82
C LEU A 322 33.42 5.58 -5.46
N CYS A 323 32.09 5.66 -5.33
CA CYS A 323 31.43 6.12 -4.11
C CYS A 323 31.61 5.17 -2.91
N PHE A 324 31.85 3.88 -3.15
CA PHE A 324 32.00 2.85 -2.11
C PHE A 324 33.36 2.13 -2.11
N ASP A 325 34.37 2.72 -2.77
CA ASP A 325 35.78 2.26 -2.82
C ASP A 325 35.93 0.75 -3.06
N LEU A 326 35.16 0.22 -4.03
CA LEU A 326 35.01 -1.23 -4.23
C LEU A 326 36.29 -1.86 -4.78
N LYS A 327 37.05 -2.52 -3.90
CA LYS A 327 38.31 -3.20 -4.22
C LYS A 327 38.17 -4.72 -4.05
N LEU A 328 38.78 -5.48 -4.95
CA LEU A 328 38.72 -6.94 -4.97
C LEU A 328 39.95 -7.54 -4.27
N ASP A 329 39.79 -8.02 -3.04
CA ASP A 329 40.86 -8.60 -2.24
C ASP A 329 41.08 -10.07 -2.65
N SER A 330 42.01 -10.27 -3.60
CA SER A 330 42.43 -11.57 -4.10
C SER A 330 42.97 -12.49 -2.98
N THR A 331 43.51 -11.94 -1.89
CA THR A 331 44.07 -12.73 -0.77
C THR A 331 42.98 -13.35 0.11
N LYS A 332 41.81 -12.68 0.20
CA LYS A 332 40.67 -13.13 1.04
C LYS A 332 39.47 -13.66 0.23
N LYS A 333 39.57 -13.65 -1.11
CA LYS A 333 38.48 -14.00 -2.03
C LYS A 333 37.18 -13.23 -1.73
N GLY A 334 37.31 -11.92 -1.46
CA GLY A 334 36.18 -11.07 -1.06
C GLY A 334 36.32 -9.63 -1.57
N ILE A 335 35.24 -8.86 -1.45
CA ILE A 335 35.18 -7.45 -1.87
C ILE A 335 35.28 -6.56 -0.64
N THR A 336 36.24 -5.65 -0.61
CA THR A 336 36.33 -4.61 0.43
C THR A 336 35.59 -3.37 -0.04
N SER A 337 34.61 -2.92 0.75
CA SER A 337 33.79 -1.73 0.50
C SER A 337 33.89 -0.74 1.65
N LYS A 338 33.92 0.56 1.34
CA LYS A 338 33.93 1.68 2.29
C LYS A 338 33.36 2.94 1.64
N THR A 339 32.49 3.69 2.32
CA THR A 339 32.05 5.01 1.83
C THR A 339 33.24 5.94 1.56
N ALA A 340 33.39 6.38 0.31
CA ALA A 340 34.48 7.25 -0.14
C ALA A 340 34.14 8.75 0.00
N PHE A 341 32.87 9.07 0.25
CA PHE A 341 32.35 10.43 0.46
C PHE A 341 32.04 10.70 1.93
N THR A 342 31.91 11.98 2.27
CA THR A 342 31.59 12.48 3.62
C THR A 342 30.11 12.87 3.75
N TYR A 343 29.62 13.01 4.98
CA TYR A 343 28.27 13.56 5.25
C TYR A 343 28.06 14.93 4.58
N HIS A 344 29.05 15.84 4.65
CA HIS A 344 28.91 17.18 4.07
C HIS A 344 28.80 17.14 2.54
N GLN A 345 29.58 16.28 1.87
CA GLN A 345 29.47 16.07 0.41
C GLN A 345 28.12 15.43 0.04
N PHE A 346 27.58 14.53 0.86
CA PHE A 346 26.26 13.95 0.62
C PHE A 346 25.13 14.99 0.83
N ASN A 347 25.21 15.81 1.88
CA ASN A 347 24.27 16.90 2.14
C ASN A 347 24.30 17.95 1.01
N GLN A 348 25.49 18.30 0.52
CA GLN A 348 25.67 19.18 -0.63
C GLN A 348 25.14 18.56 -1.93
N PHE A 349 25.31 17.26 -2.12
CA PHE A 349 24.70 16.52 -3.23
C PHE A 349 23.17 16.63 -3.17
N LEU A 350 22.54 16.40 -2.01
CA LEU A 350 21.09 16.59 -1.84
C LEU A 350 20.65 18.02 -2.18
N GLN A 351 21.27 19.03 -1.57
CA GLN A 351 21.04 20.45 -1.88
C GLN A 351 21.19 20.79 -3.38
N THR A 352 22.01 20.03 -4.11
CA THR A 352 22.21 20.17 -5.55
C THR A 352 21.15 19.44 -6.38
N VAL A 353 20.62 18.29 -5.93
CA VAL A 353 19.71 17.44 -6.73
C VAL A 353 18.24 17.51 -6.36
N THR A 354 17.86 17.90 -5.14
CA THR A 354 16.45 17.96 -4.69
C THR A 354 15.60 18.81 -5.63
N ILE A 355 16.08 20.03 -5.96
CA ILE A 355 15.38 20.97 -6.85
C ILE A 355 15.36 20.47 -8.31
N PRO A 356 16.48 20.03 -8.93
CA PRO A 356 16.44 19.36 -10.23
C PRO A 356 15.52 18.15 -10.32
N PHE A 357 15.38 17.34 -9.26
CA PHE A 357 14.45 16.19 -9.26
C PHE A 357 12.99 16.63 -9.23
N ILE A 358 12.65 17.72 -8.53
CA ILE A 358 11.33 18.36 -8.64
C ILE A 358 11.09 18.84 -10.09
N TRP A 359 12.09 19.49 -10.72
CA TRP A 359 11.97 19.93 -12.11
C TRP A 359 11.87 18.77 -13.13
N ILE A 360 12.55 17.65 -12.91
CA ILE A 360 12.37 16.43 -13.71
C ILE A 360 10.95 15.89 -13.52
N GLY A 361 10.41 15.94 -12.30
CA GLY A 361 8.99 15.65 -12.02
C GLY A 361 8.04 16.56 -12.82
N VAL A 362 8.20 17.88 -12.70
CA VAL A 362 7.41 18.89 -13.44
C VAL A 362 7.50 18.65 -14.95
N LEU A 363 8.70 18.55 -15.52
CA LEU A 363 8.89 18.34 -16.96
C LEU A 363 8.28 17.02 -17.44
N SER A 364 8.43 15.93 -16.67
CA SER A 364 7.82 14.64 -17.01
C SER A 364 6.29 14.69 -16.92
N LEU A 365 5.72 15.38 -15.94
CA LEU A 365 4.28 15.54 -15.80
C LEU A 365 3.71 16.43 -16.91
N THR A 366 4.32 17.58 -17.19
CA THR A 366 3.94 18.48 -18.29
C THR A 366 4.00 17.75 -19.64
N TRP A 367 5.00 16.90 -19.85
CA TRP A 367 5.08 16.09 -21.08
C TRP A 367 3.91 15.12 -21.24
N GLU A 368 3.54 14.38 -20.20
CA GLU A 368 2.36 13.50 -20.26
C GLU A 368 1.05 14.31 -20.39
N MET A 369 0.93 15.46 -19.70
CA MET A 369 -0.22 16.37 -19.82
C MET A 369 -0.43 16.87 -21.24
N VAL A 370 0.63 17.39 -21.89
CA VAL A 370 0.59 17.87 -23.28
C VAL A 370 0.34 16.71 -24.25
N THR A 371 0.93 15.53 -24.00
CA THR A 371 0.70 14.34 -24.82
C THR A 371 -0.77 13.88 -24.76
N ALA A 372 -1.37 13.85 -23.57
CA ALA A 372 -2.78 13.50 -23.38
C ALA A 372 -3.72 14.55 -23.99
N MET A 373 -3.42 15.84 -23.79
CA MET A 373 -4.17 16.96 -24.39
C MET A 373 -4.20 16.88 -25.92
N PHE A 374 -3.05 16.60 -26.54
CA PHE A 374 -2.94 16.44 -27.99
C PHE A 374 -3.78 15.28 -28.50
N ARG A 375 -3.78 14.13 -27.80
CA ARG A 375 -4.64 12.99 -28.18
C ARG A 375 -6.12 13.32 -28.06
N CYS A 376 -6.57 13.94 -26.96
CA CYS A 376 -7.96 14.40 -26.82
C CYS A 376 -8.37 15.35 -27.97
N ALA A 377 -7.46 16.25 -28.38
CA ALA A 377 -7.71 17.18 -29.49
C ALA A 377 -7.77 16.52 -30.88
N CYS A 378 -7.20 15.32 -31.04
CA CYS A 378 -7.22 14.53 -32.28
C CYS A 378 -8.39 13.54 -32.41
N VAL A 379 -9.31 13.49 -31.43
CA VAL A 379 -10.53 12.66 -31.52
C VAL A 379 -11.53 13.28 -32.51
N SER A 380 -12.14 12.44 -33.35
CA SER A 380 -13.22 12.82 -34.28
C SER A 380 -14.56 12.97 -33.55
N GLY A 381 -15.32 14.01 -33.91
CA GLY A 381 -16.62 14.35 -33.32
C GLY A 381 -16.51 15.41 -32.21
N PHE A 382 -17.36 16.43 -32.28
CA PHE A 382 -17.31 17.60 -31.37
C PHE A 382 -17.58 17.22 -29.92
N LEU A 383 -18.69 16.53 -29.63
CA LEU A 383 -19.08 16.09 -28.28
C LEU A 383 -18.02 15.19 -27.63
N LYS A 384 -17.55 14.17 -28.37
CA LYS A 384 -16.51 13.22 -27.93
C LYS A 384 -15.19 13.95 -27.60
N ARG A 385 -14.82 14.98 -28.38
CA ARG A 385 -13.66 15.85 -28.10
C ARG A 385 -13.90 16.80 -26.90
N PHE A 386 -15.09 17.40 -26.78
CA PHE A 386 -15.42 18.30 -25.66
C PHE A 386 -15.38 17.55 -24.32
N TRP A 387 -16.10 16.44 -24.21
CA TRP A 387 -16.14 15.63 -23.00
C TRP A 387 -14.78 15.00 -22.67
N GLY A 388 -14.03 14.54 -23.67
CA GLY A 388 -12.66 14.08 -23.51
C GLY A 388 -11.69 15.17 -23.03
N THR A 389 -11.92 16.43 -23.40
CA THR A 389 -11.13 17.59 -22.95
C THR A 389 -11.52 18.01 -21.53
N LEU A 390 -12.81 18.02 -21.20
CA LEU A 390 -13.30 18.29 -19.84
C LEU A 390 -12.82 17.22 -18.84
N GLN A 391 -12.90 15.95 -19.22
CA GLN A 391 -12.40 14.86 -18.38
C GLN A 391 -10.87 14.93 -18.24
N TRP A 392 -10.14 15.24 -19.31
CA TRP A 392 -8.70 15.49 -19.24
C TRP A 392 -8.36 16.66 -18.30
N SER A 393 -9.07 17.79 -18.36
CA SER A 393 -8.74 18.97 -17.55
C SER A 393 -8.98 18.73 -16.05
N VAL A 394 -10.07 18.05 -15.68
CA VAL A 394 -10.35 17.64 -14.29
C VAL A 394 -9.26 16.70 -13.76
N PHE A 395 -8.89 15.65 -14.50
CA PHE A 395 -7.85 14.73 -14.07
C PHE A 395 -6.44 15.35 -14.09
N ALA A 396 -6.15 16.26 -15.02
CA ALA A 396 -4.91 17.03 -15.03
C ALA A 396 -4.82 17.97 -13.82
N ALA A 397 -5.89 18.68 -13.47
CA ALA A 397 -5.95 19.54 -12.29
C ALA A 397 -5.77 18.74 -10.99
N ALA A 398 -6.48 17.62 -10.83
CA ALA A 398 -6.30 16.71 -9.70
C ALA A 398 -4.87 16.15 -9.60
N THR A 399 -4.27 15.82 -10.75
CA THR A 399 -2.88 15.33 -10.85
C THR A 399 -1.88 16.42 -10.46
N ALA A 400 -2.06 17.66 -10.94
CA ALA A 400 -1.23 18.80 -10.58
C ALA A 400 -1.34 19.14 -9.08
N ALA A 401 -2.55 19.10 -8.52
CA ALA A 401 -2.78 19.33 -7.09
C ALA A 401 -2.10 18.27 -6.22
N MET A 402 -2.29 16.97 -6.51
CA MET A 402 -1.65 15.87 -5.78
C MET A 402 -0.13 15.92 -5.89
N PHE A 403 0.43 16.19 -7.08
CA PHE A 403 1.86 16.39 -7.25
C PHE A 403 2.36 17.57 -6.40
N THR A 404 1.69 18.73 -6.48
CA THR A 404 2.07 19.96 -5.76
C THR A 404 2.05 19.78 -4.24
N VAL A 405 0.97 19.24 -3.67
CA VAL A 405 0.89 18.91 -2.24
C VAL A 405 2.02 17.94 -1.85
N SER A 406 2.33 16.97 -2.71
CA SER A 406 3.37 15.98 -2.42
C SER A 406 4.82 16.48 -2.43
N LEU A 407 5.05 17.72 -2.87
CA LEU A 407 6.34 18.38 -2.72
C LEU A 407 6.67 18.69 -1.25
N VAL A 408 5.65 18.85 -0.38
CA VAL A 408 5.85 19.13 1.05
C VAL A 408 6.56 17.97 1.77
N PRO A 409 6.00 16.74 1.85
CA PRO A 409 6.68 15.62 2.50
C PRO A 409 7.94 15.15 1.79
N TYR A 410 8.10 15.43 0.48
CA TYR A 410 9.35 15.23 -0.24
C TYR A 410 10.44 16.22 0.22
N SER A 411 10.09 17.49 0.44
CA SER A 411 11.04 18.53 0.86
C SER A 411 11.61 18.32 2.27
N TYR A 412 10.95 17.56 3.16
CA TYR A 412 11.50 17.20 4.47
C TYR A 412 12.78 16.35 4.41
N ILE A 413 13.16 15.83 3.23
CA ILE A 413 14.46 15.21 2.99
C ILE A 413 15.61 16.23 3.14
N GLU A 414 15.34 17.52 2.89
CA GLU A 414 16.32 18.61 2.93
C GLU A 414 15.68 19.92 3.45
N TYR A 415 15.93 20.22 4.72
CA TYR A 415 15.36 21.36 5.45
C TYR A 415 15.40 22.70 4.70
N ASP A 416 16.55 23.03 4.08
CA ASP A 416 16.73 24.27 3.33
C ASP A 416 15.78 24.38 2.13
N SER A 417 15.40 23.27 1.51
CA SER A 417 14.47 23.24 0.39
C SER A 417 13.00 23.24 0.83
N HIS A 418 12.69 22.76 2.04
CA HIS A 418 11.35 22.93 2.62
C HIS A 418 11.00 24.41 2.83
N GLY A 419 11.94 25.21 3.36
CA GLY A 419 11.76 26.65 3.53
C GLY A 419 11.47 27.38 2.22
N LYS A 420 12.17 27.00 1.14
CA LYS A 420 12.05 27.58 -0.22
C LYS A 420 10.73 27.27 -0.92
N LEU A 421 9.91 26.32 -0.45
CA LEU A 421 8.59 26.07 -1.02
C LEU A 421 7.67 27.29 -0.89
N TRP A 422 6.80 27.49 -1.89
CA TRP A 422 5.82 28.57 -1.88
C TRP A 422 4.81 28.38 -0.72
N PRO A 423 4.55 29.40 0.12
CA PRO A 423 3.64 29.27 1.27
C PRO A 423 2.18 28.90 0.94
N GLY A 424 1.76 29.01 -0.32
CA GLY A 424 0.49 28.44 -0.79
C GLY A 424 0.48 26.91 -0.73
N VAL A 425 1.59 26.26 -1.07
CA VAL A 425 1.74 24.79 -1.10
C VAL A 425 1.73 24.19 0.30
N ARG A 426 2.39 24.83 1.27
CA ARG A 426 2.36 24.41 2.69
C ARG A 426 0.92 24.49 3.24
N ARG A 427 0.25 25.64 3.10
CA ARG A 427 -1.16 25.78 3.52
C ARG A 427 -2.11 24.79 2.83
N ALA A 428 -1.87 24.46 1.56
CA ALA A 428 -2.65 23.44 0.86
C ALA A 428 -2.42 22.02 1.42
N TYR A 429 -1.18 21.70 1.84
CA TYR A 429 -0.87 20.46 2.57
C TYR A 429 -1.56 20.44 3.94
N ASP A 430 -1.43 21.52 4.73
CA ASP A 430 -1.98 21.61 6.09
C ASP A 430 -3.51 21.40 6.14
N LEU A 431 -4.22 21.78 5.07
CA LEU A 431 -5.65 21.56 4.91
C LEU A 431 -6.03 20.10 4.60
N VAL A 432 -5.14 19.31 3.98
CA VAL A 432 -5.44 17.94 3.54
C VAL A 432 -4.71 16.84 4.31
N ASP A 433 -3.72 17.18 5.14
CA ASP A 433 -2.95 16.25 5.98
C ASP A 433 -3.86 15.31 6.80
N ARG A 434 -4.99 15.82 7.32
CA ARG A 434 -6.00 15.03 8.07
C ARG A 434 -6.56 13.82 7.31
N PHE A 435 -6.56 13.85 5.98
CA PHE A 435 -7.00 12.75 5.13
C PHE A 435 -5.85 11.80 4.73
N GLN A 436 -4.61 12.12 5.12
CA GLN A 436 -3.39 11.34 4.85
C GLN A 436 -3.15 11.10 3.35
N LEU A 437 -3.54 12.06 2.50
CA LEU A 437 -3.44 11.97 1.04
C LEU A 437 -1.99 11.83 0.56
N VAL A 438 -1.05 12.43 1.29
CA VAL A 438 0.39 12.34 1.01
C VAL A 438 1.16 12.25 2.33
N ASN A 439 2.13 11.34 2.42
CA ASN A 439 2.90 11.06 3.62
C ASN A 439 4.42 11.12 3.37
N SER A 440 5.19 11.10 4.46
CA SER A 440 6.65 10.97 4.46
C SER A 440 7.10 9.55 4.77
N TYR A 441 8.15 9.09 4.10
CA TYR A 441 8.66 7.72 4.19
C TYR A 441 10.08 7.68 4.72
N GLY A 442 10.43 6.66 5.51
CA GLY A 442 11.75 6.62 6.14
C GLY A 442 12.06 5.39 7.00
N LEU A 443 11.64 4.20 6.57
CA LEU A 443 11.93 2.96 7.28
C LEU A 443 13.43 2.75 7.52
N PHE A 444 13.77 2.29 8.72
CA PHE A 444 15.14 1.96 9.17
C PHE A 444 16.16 3.11 9.06
N ARG A 445 15.70 4.37 9.19
CA ARG A 445 16.52 5.59 9.29
C ARG A 445 17.77 5.36 10.17
N ARG A 446 17.60 4.87 11.41
CA ARG A 446 18.68 4.35 12.27
C ARG A 446 18.47 2.84 12.45
N MET A 447 19.55 2.06 12.55
CA MET A 447 19.46 0.65 12.94
C MET A 447 19.23 0.53 14.45
N THR A 448 18.12 -0.13 14.81
CA THR A 448 17.82 -0.58 16.18
C THR A 448 18.59 -1.85 16.50
N GLY A 449 18.77 -2.15 17.80
CA GLY A 449 19.28 -3.45 18.28
C GLY A 449 20.73 -3.79 17.93
N VAL A 450 21.58 -2.82 17.59
CA VAL A 450 23.02 -3.03 17.29
C VAL A 450 23.77 -3.72 18.45
N SER A 451 23.26 -3.60 19.67
CA SER A 451 23.74 -4.28 20.88
C SER A 451 22.85 -5.46 21.31
N GLY A 452 22.18 -6.10 20.34
CA GLY A 452 21.16 -7.15 20.51
C GLY A 452 19.73 -6.60 20.37
N ARG A 453 18.82 -7.39 19.78
CA ARG A 453 17.39 -7.09 19.63
C ARG A 453 16.74 -6.97 21.02
N PRO A 454 16.23 -5.79 21.43
CA PRO A 454 15.64 -5.60 22.75
C PRO A 454 14.23 -6.18 22.80
N GLU A 455 13.97 -7.09 23.74
CA GLU A 455 12.70 -7.79 23.87
C GLU A 455 12.22 -7.79 25.32
N VAL A 456 11.01 -7.27 25.55
CA VAL A 456 10.32 -7.41 26.83
C VAL A 456 9.70 -8.80 26.91
N VAL A 457 10.09 -9.60 27.90
CA VAL A 457 9.48 -10.89 28.24
C VAL A 457 8.56 -10.67 29.44
N ILE A 458 7.31 -11.13 29.34
CA ILE A 458 6.33 -11.03 30.42
C ILE A 458 6.27 -12.37 31.15
N GLU A 459 6.26 -12.34 32.47
CA GLU A 459 6.17 -13.52 33.32
C GLU A 459 4.97 -13.40 34.26
N GLY A 460 4.21 -14.49 34.39
CA GLY A 460 3.11 -14.63 35.36
C GLY A 460 3.49 -15.54 36.52
N SER A 461 2.81 -15.39 37.64
CA SER A 461 2.93 -16.25 38.82
C SER A 461 1.63 -16.27 39.64
N ASN A 462 1.37 -17.39 40.31
CA ASN A 462 0.23 -17.56 41.23
C ASN A 462 0.64 -17.44 42.72
N ASP A 463 1.94 -17.57 43.03
CA ASP A 463 2.50 -17.62 44.39
C ASP A 463 3.59 -16.55 44.63
N ALA A 464 3.92 -15.74 43.61
CA ALA A 464 5.05 -14.81 43.52
C ALA A 464 6.46 -15.45 43.62
N VAL A 465 6.57 -16.78 43.63
CA VAL A 465 7.82 -17.55 43.79
C VAL A 465 8.15 -18.34 42.54
N SER A 466 7.18 -19.08 41.99
CA SER A 466 7.27 -19.78 40.72
C SER A 466 6.77 -18.88 39.59
N TRP A 467 7.65 -18.56 38.65
CA TRP A 467 7.40 -17.64 37.55
C TRP A 467 7.45 -18.37 36.21
N THR A 468 6.47 -18.14 35.35
CA THR A 468 6.36 -18.76 34.03
C THR A 468 6.25 -17.69 32.95
N GLU A 469 7.08 -17.79 31.92
CA GLU A 469 7.07 -16.88 30.78
C GLU A 469 5.79 -17.04 29.94
N ILE A 470 5.24 -15.91 29.48
CA ILE A 470 4.12 -15.86 28.56
C ILE A 470 4.66 -15.68 27.14
N GLU A 471 4.68 -16.75 26.36
CA GLU A 471 5.12 -16.72 24.96
C GLU A 471 4.07 -16.04 24.05
N PHE A 472 4.55 -15.35 23.02
CA PHE A 472 3.73 -14.68 21.99
C PHE A 472 4.04 -15.30 20.62
N MET A 473 3.02 -15.62 19.83
CA MET A 473 3.12 -16.42 18.58
C MET A 473 4.26 -16.04 17.61
N TYR A 474 4.52 -14.74 17.46
CA TYR A 474 5.45 -14.20 16.45
C TYR A 474 6.71 -13.56 17.07
N LYS A 475 6.94 -13.79 18.37
CA LYS A 475 8.08 -13.29 19.14
C LYS A 475 9.07 -14.45 19.37
N PRO A 476 10.39 -14.21 19.46
CA PRO A 476 11.34 -15.23 19.88
C PRO A 476 11.21 -15.56 21.39
N GLY A 477 10.14 -16.30 21.76
CA GLY A 477 10.00 -16.93 23.09
C GLY A 477 10.87 -18.17 23.17
N ASN A 478 10.36 -19.27 22.60
CA ASN A 478 11.08 -20.53 22.48
C ASN A 478 12.40 -20.40 21.68
N LEU A 479 13.52 -20.38 22.39
CA LEU A 479 14.87 -20.25 21.83
C LEU A 479 15.26 -21.39 20.87
N SER A 480 14.57 -22.52 20.95
CA SER A 480 14.83 -23.74 20.17
C SER A 480 14.04 -23.77 18.84
N ALA A 481 13.03 -22.91 18.71
CA ALA A 481 12.28 -22.75 17.46
C ALA A 481 13.03 -21.84 16.47
N PRO A 482 13.00 -22.13 15.15
CA PRO A 482 13.40 -21.14 14.15
C PRO A 482 12.48 -19.92 14.17
N PRO A 483 12.92 -18.76 13.65
CA PRO A 483 12.04 -17.61 13.46
C PRO A 483 10.78 -18.00 12.66
N SER A 484 9.61 -17.69 13.21
CA SER A 484 8.40 -18.49 13.03
C SER A 484 7.69 -18.31 11.68
N CYS A 485 7.44 -19.43 11.00
CA CYS A 485 6.13 -19.67 10.39
C CYS A 485 5.32 -20.47 11.44
N GLY A 486 4.14 -19.99 11.83
CA GLY A 486 3.44 -20.45 13.05
C GLY A 486 2.19 -21.30 12.84
N ASP A 487 1.70 -21.89 13.94
CA ASP A 487 0.47 -22.70 14.09
C ASP A 487 -0.21 -22.36 15.44
N SER A 488 -1.56 -22.42 15.56
CA SER A 488 -2.30 -22.03 16.79
C SER A 488 -3.78 -22.52 16.91
N SER A 489 -4.52 -22.25 18.02
CA SER A 489 -5.93 -22.69 18.29
C SER A 489 -6.78 -21.65 19.12
N PRO A 490 -7.53 -21.90 20.25
CA PRO A 490 -8.14 -20.77 21.03
C PRO A 490 -8.08 -20.78 22.61
N ALA A 491 -7.06 -20.12 23.21
CA ALA A 491 -6.77 -19.96 24.66
C ALA A 491 -7.85 -19.25 25.53
N ALA A 492 -7.61 -19.11 26.85
CA ALA A 492 -8.64 -18.70 27.84
C ALA A 492 -8.16 -17.71 28.94
N GLY A 493 -9.13 -16.98 29.49
CA GLY A 493 -9.00 -15.75 30.29
C GLY A 493 -9.96 -14.68 29.72
N LYS A 494 -9.54 -13.41 29.59
CA LYS A 494 -10.28 -12.42 28.76
C LYS A 494 -10.06 -12.76 27.28
N ARG A 495 -10.84 -13.72 26.80
CA ARG A 495 -10.54 -14.55 25.63
C ARG A 495 -10.11 -13.77 24.39
N ASP A 496 -10.90 -12.76 24.00
CA ASP A 496 -10.68 -11.89 22.85
C ASP A 496 -9.31 -11.17 22.86
N VAL A 497 -8.71 -10.93 24.03
CA VAL A 497 -7.37 -10.31 24.18
C VAL A 497 -6.26 -11.36 24.17
N ILE A 498 -6.51 -12.55 24.72
CA ILE A 498 -5.50 -13.63 24.78
C ILE A 498 -5.36 -14.30 23.41
N GLU A 499 -6.44 -14.39 22.63
CA GLU A 499 -6.42 -14.81 21.22
C GLU A 499 -5.45 -13.96 20.35
N LEU A 500 -5.05 -12.75 20.79
CA LEU A 500 -3.96 -11.95 20.17
C LEU A 500 -2.55 -12.39 20.57
N ILE A 501 -2.34 -12.75 21.83
CA ILE A 501 -1.03 -13.12 22.39
C ILE A 501 -0.63 -14.49 21.87
N GLN A 502 -1.55 -15.45 22.08
CA GLN A 502 -1.38 -16.85 21.79
C GLN A 502 -2.76 -17.43 21.52
N THR A 503 -3.01 -17.87 20.29
CA THR A 503 -4.23 -18.63 20.00
C THR A 503 -4.13 -20.04 20.61
N ASP A 504 -2.95 -20.69 20.65
CA ASP A 504 -2.60 -21.90 21.45
C ASP A 504 -3.18 -21.98 22.88
N VAL A 505 -4.28 -22.70 23.14
CA VAL A 505 -4.75 -23.04 24.50
C VAL A 505 -3.65 -23.71 25.33
N SER A 506 -3.03 -24.72 24.73
CA SER A 506 -2.02 -25.59 25.35
C SER A 506 -0.74 -24.83 25.67
N GLN A 507 -0.40 -23.85 24.82
CA GLN A 507 0.79 -23.02 24.91
C GLN A 507 0.63 -21.82 25.86
N TYR A 508 -0.59 -21.44 26.27
CA TYR A 508 -0.77 -20.38 27.27
C TYR A 508 -0.78 -20.96 28.70
N PRO A 509 0.22 -20.67 29.56
CA PRO A 509 0.34 -21.36 30.86
C PRO A 509 -0.82 -21.10 31.82
N PHE A 510 -1.45 -19.92 31.72
CA PHE A 510 -2.47 -19.42 32.65
C PHE A 510 -3.89 -19.53 32.07
N HIS A 511 -4.16 -20.56 31.24
CA HIS A 511 -5.46 -20.73 30.57
C HIS A 511 -6.61 -21.15 31.52
N GLN A 512 -6.30 -21.69 32.69
CA GLN A 512 -7.32 -22.13 33.67
C GLN A 512 -7.74 -20.97 34.58
N GLU A 513 -6.77 -20.28 35.16
CA GLU A 513 -6.94 -19.10 35.99
C GLU A 513 -5.86 -18.05 35.63
N PRO A 514 -6.20 -16.75 35.56
CA PRO A 514 -5.23 -15.70 35.24
C PRO A 514 -4.21 -15.54 36.37
N PRO A 515 -2.96 -15.14 36.08
CA PRO A 515 -1.91 -15.05 37.07
C PRO A 515 -2.22 -13.97 38.12
N ALA A 516 -2.01 -14.30 39.39
CA ALA A 516 -2.19 -13.36 40.51
C ALA A 516 -1.14 -12.24 40.53
N TYR A 517 0.07 -12.55 40.03
CA TYR A 517 1.21 -11.65 39.94
C TYR A 517 1.75 -11.60 38.50
N LEU A 518 2.16 -10.41 38.07
CA LEU A 518 2.79 -10.16 36.77
C LEU A 518 4.06 -9.34 36.95
N ARG A 519 5.09 -9.62 36.14
CA ARG A 519 6.30 -8.79 35.98
C ARG A 519 6.77 -8.84 34.53
N ALA A 520 7.68 -7.95 34.15
CA ALA A 520 8.33 -8.03 32.85
C ALA A 520 9.81 -7.66 32.90
N HIS A 521 10.62 -8.35 32.11
CA HIS A 521 12.08 -8.18 32.05
C HIS A 521 12.49 -7.85 30.62
N ARG A 522 13.43 -6.91 30.44
CA ARG A 522 14.06 -6.71 29.14
C ARG A 522 15.22 -7.69 29.01
N TYR A 523 15.18 -8.46 27.93
CA TYR A 523 16.28 -9.28 27.46
C TYR A 523 16.81 -8.70 26.14
N ARG A 524 18.06 -8.98 25.81
CA ARG A 524 18.59 -8.77 24.46
C ARG A 524 18.80 -10.10 23.77
N TYR A 525 18.34 -10.19 22.53
CA TYR A 525 18.36 -11.38 21.70
C TYR A 525 19.32 -11.21 20.52
N TRP A 526 19.94 -12.31 20.12
CA TRP A 526 20.72 -12.43 18.89
C TRP A 526 20.43 -13.78 18.25
N PHE A 527 20.71 -13.90 16.96
CA PHE A 527 20.87 -15.23 16.36
C PHE A 527 22.05 -15.98 16.97
N THR A 528 21.92 -17.30 17.02
CA THR A 528 23.04 -18.21 17.31
C THR A 528 23.88 -18.42 16.05
N GLU A 529 25.20 -18.40 16.19
CA GLU A 529 26.14 -18.65 15.08
C GLU A 529 26.07 -20.13 14.64
N SER A 530 26.37 -20.40 13.37
CA SER A 530 26.49 -21.78 12.86
C SER A 530 27.62 -22.54 13.57
N LYS A 531 27.38 -23.79 13.94
CA LYS A 531 28.42 -24.68 14.47
C LYS A 531 29.48 -24.96 13.39
N ALA A 532 30.75 -25.10 13.81
CA ALA A 532 31.88 -25.29 12.90
C ALA A 532 31.88 -26.63 12.12
N ASP A 533 31.00 -27.56 12.49
CA ASP A 533 30.72 -28.82 11.78
C ASP A 533 29.66 -28.67 10.67
N GLY A 534 29.06 -27.48 10.52
CA GLY A 534 27.97 -27.21 9.58
C GLY A 534 26.60 -27.72 10.02
N SER A 535 26.46 -28.23 11.25
CA SER A 535 25.17 -28.68 11.79
C SER A 535 24.30 -27.51 12.26
N TYR A 536 22.98 -27.72 12.19
CA TYR A 536 22.00 -26.72 12.65
C TYR A 536 22.12 -26.48 14.17
N PRO A 537 21.90 -25.25 14.64
CA PRO A 537 21.94 -24.95 16.06
C PRO A 537 20.71 -25.52 16.77
N GLU A 538 20.90 -26.14 17.93
CA GLU A 538 19.81 -26.61 18.80
C GLU A 538 18.96 -25.45 19.37
N ARG A 539 19.52 -24.25 19.39
CA ARG A 539 18.83 -22.99 19.70
C ARG A 539 19.12 -21.97 18.63
N TRP A 540 18.10 -21.53 17.91
CA TRP A 540 18.23 -20.50 16.87
C TRP A 540 18.51 -19.12 17.44
N TRP A 541 18.10 -18.90 18.69
CA TRP A 541 18.26 -17.66 19.43
C TRP A 541 19.10 -17.84 20.69
N ARG A 542 19.96 -16.87 20.97
CA ARG A 542 20.60 -16.66 22.28
C ARG A 542 20.05 -15.38 22.89
N ARG A 543 19.72 -15.38 24.18
CA ARG A 543 19.27 -14.20 24.93
C ARG A 543 20.10 -13.97 26.19
N VAL A 544 20.25 -12.71 26.58
CA VAL A 544 20.91 -12.27 27.82
C VAL A 544 19.98 -11.29 28.52
N TYR A 545 19.85 -11.41 29.84
CA TYR A 545 19.08 -10.49 30.67
C TYR A 545 19.73 -9.10 30.66
N ASP A 546 18.91 -8.05 30.57
CA ASP A 546 19.36 -6.65 30.46
C ASP A 546 18.98 -5.87 31.73
N GLU A 547 17.67 -5.73 32.00
CA GLU A 547 17.13 -5.03 33.18
C GLU A 547 15.70 -5.46 33.49
N GLU A 548 15.22 -5.16 34.69
CA GLU A 548 13.81 -5.26 35.05
C GLU A 548 13.05 -4.15 34.30
N PHE A 549 12.11 -4.52 33.43
CA PHE A 549 11.37 -3.56 32.60
C PHE A 549 10.07 -3.11 33.28
N TYR A 550 9.43 -4.02 34.02
CA TYR A 550 8.22 -3.74 34.77
C TYR A 550 8.21 -4.56 36.07
N PRO A 551 8.04 -3.90 37.25
CA PRO A 551 8.16 -4.58 38.54
C PRO A 551 7.02 -5.56 38.80
N THR A 552 7.19 -6.37 39.83
CA THR A 552 6.14 -7.32 40.28
C THR A 552 4.90 -6.58 40.77
N VAL A 553 3.81 -6.69 40.00
CA VAL A 553 2.49 -6.13 40.33
C VAL A 553 1.47 -7.23 40.60
N HIS A 554 0.41 -6.85 41.31
CA HIS A 554 -0.80 -7.64 41.56
C HIS A 554 -2.01 -6.68 41.58
N LEU A 555 -3.22 -7.23 41.50
CA LEU A 555 -4.45 -6.43 41.59
C LEU A 555 -4.53 -5.69 42.94
N GLY A 556 -4.66 -4.37 42.89
CA GLY A 556 -4.66 -3.49 44.08
C GLY A 556 -3.30 -2.89 44.46
N ASN A 557 -2.21 -3.23 43.75
CA ASN A 557 -0.91 -2.57 43.95
C ASN A 557 -0.99 -1.07 43.56
N THR A 558 -0.57 -0.18 44.47
CA THR A 558 -0.59 1.28 44.29
C THR A 558 0.22 1.77 43.08
N PHE A 559 1.30 1.09 42.72
CA PHE A 559 2.07 1.40 41.51
C PHE A 559 1.27 1.13 40.23
N LEU A 560 0.58 -0.03 40.17
CA LEU A 560 -0.29 -0.39 39.05
C LEU A 560 -1.50 0.55 38.97
N GLU A 561 -2.14 0.86 40.10
CA GLU A 561 -3.21 1.87 40.21
C GLU A 561 -2.76 3.25 39.70
N SER A 562 -1.55 3.69 40.05
CA SER A 562 -0.97 4.96 39.60
C SER A 562 -0.72 4.94 38.09
N MET A 563 -0.07 3.89 37.56
CA MET A 563 0.17 3.70 36.12
C MET A 563 -1.13 3.70 35.32
N LEU A 564 -2.13 2.90 35.73
CA LEU A 564 -3.44 2.85 35.06
C LEU A 564 -4.17 4.21 35.10
N THR A 565 -3.93 5.03 36.12
CA THR A 565 -4.46 6.40 36.20
C THR A 565 -3.71 7.34 35.24
N GLN A 566 -2.37 7.33 35.26
CA GLN A 566 -1.49 8.15 34.44
C GLN A 566 -1.72 7.94 32.93
N TYR A 567 -1.89 6.70 32.50
CA TYR A 567 -2.15 6.34 31.10
C TYR A 567 -3.66 6.32 30.74
N GLY A 568 -4.54 6.78 31.64
CA GLY A 568 -5.99 6.87 31.43
C GLY A 568 -6.76 5.53 31.38
N LEU A 569 -6.06 4.40 31.44
CA LEU A 569 -6.62 3.04 31.34
C LEU A 569 -7.59 2.66 32.48
N LYS A 570 -7.54 3.40 33.60
CA LYS A 570 -8.44 3.24 34.74
C LYS A 570 -9.85 3.80 34.49
N ASP A 571 -10.01 4.77 33.60
CA ASP A 571 -11.29 5.47 33.39
C ASP A 571 -12.24 4.65 32.49
N LYS A 572 -12.88 3.65 33.12
CA LYS A 572 -13.85 2.75 32.50
C LYS A 572 -15.20 3.43 32.36
N SER A 573 -15.28 4.41 31.45
CA SER A 573 -16.55 4.94 30.94
C SER A 573 -17.44 3.74 30.54
N PRO A 574 -18.65 3.60 31.09
CA PRO A 574 -19.39 2.34 31.02
C PRO A 574 -19.72 1.98 29.56
N PRO A 575 -19.61 0.71 29.16
CA PRO A 575 -19.96 0.30 27.81
C PRO A 575 -21.43 0.64 27.53
N ARG A 576 -21.66 1.36 26.42
CA ARG A 576 -23.02 1.64 25.93
C ARG A 576 -23.73 0.30 25.75
N ARG A 577 -24.94 0.15 26.33
CA ARG A 577 -25.69 -1.12 26.34
C ARG A 577 -25.66 -1.78 24.95
N LEU A 578 -25.23 -3.04 24.86
CA LEU A 578 -25.11 -3.74 23.57
C LEU A 578 -26.45 -3.66 22.81
N PRO A 579 -26.46 -3.04 21.63
CA PRO A 579 -27.70 -2.89 20.88
C PRO A 579 -28.14 -4.23 20.29
N ASN A 580 -29.46 -4.46 20.34
CA ASN A 580 -30.11 -5.67 19.81
C ASN A 580 -30.66 -5.49 18.38
N THR A 581 -30.11 -4.53 17.63
CA THR A 581 -30.40 -4.31 16.21
C THR A 581 -30.07 -5.57 15.38
N PRO A 582 -30.79 -5.81 14.26
CA PRO A 582 -30.54 -6.97 13.40
C PRO A 582 -29.11 -6.97 12.84
N VAL A 583 -28.58 -5.80 12.47
CA VAL A 583 -27.19 -5.62 12.03
C VAL A 583 -26.21 -6.09 13.10
N ALA A 584 -26.39 -5.66 14.37
CA ALA A 584 -25.52 -6.08 15.46
C ALA A 584 -25.62 -7.59 15.76
N LYS A 585 -26.77 -8.23 15.52
CA LYS A 585 -26.90 -9.69 15.61
C LYS A 585 -26.16 -10.40 14.47
N ALA A 586 -26.29 -9.90 13.23
CA ALA A 586 -25.63 -10.46 12.06
C ALA A 586 -24.10 -10.40 12.17
N VAL A 587 -23.52 -9.24 12.52
CA VAL A 587 -22.06 -9.08 12.72
C VAL A 587 -21.54 -10.01 13.81
N ARG A 588 -22.27 -10.15 14.93
CA ARG A 588 -21.94 -11.11 16.01
C ARG A 588 -22.04 -12.58 15.57
N TRP A 589 -22.95 -12.91 14.66
CA TRP A 589 -23.05 -14.25 14.07
C TRP A 589 -21.88 -14.53 13.12
N VAL A 590 -21.51 -13.59 12.24
CA VAL A 590 -20.31 -13.73 11.39
C VAL A 590 -19.06 -13.92 12.26
N ARG A 591 -18.90 -13.13 13.33
CA ARG A 591 -17.80 -13.31 14.29
C ARG A 591 -17.80 -14.70 14.91
N SER A 592 -18.95 -15.29 15.21
CA SER A 592 -19.02 -16.64 15.80
C SER A 592 -18.64 -17.76 14.83
N GLN A 593 -18.76 -17.55 13.51
CA GLN A 593 -18.27 -18.50 12.49
C GLN A 593 -16.75 -18.39 12.27
N VAL A 594 -16.19 -17.18 12.42
CA VAL A 594 -14.78 -16.87 12.14
C VAL A 594 -13.88 -17.05 13.38
N ARG A 595 -14.47 -17.12 14.58
CA ARG A 595 -13.73 -17.18 15.85
C ARG A 595 -12.77 -18.37 15.93
N GLY A 596 -11.53 -18.12 16.37
CA GLY A 596 -10.49 -19.13 16.54
C GLY A 596 -9.80 -19.56 15.24
N VAL A 597 -10.18 -19.00 14.08
CA VAL A 597 -9.46 -19.20 12.82
C VAL A 597 -8.39 -18.11 12.66
N PRO A 598 -7.09 -18.46 12.50
CA PRO A 598 -6.04 -17.47 12.31
C PRO A 598 -6.25 -16.62 11.05
N ALA A 599 -6.03 -15.31 11.14
CA ALA A 599 -6.22 -14.38 10.02
C ALA A 599 -5.51 -14.80 8.70
N PRO A 600 -4.27 -15.36 8.70
CA PRO A 600 -3.65 -15.85 7.48
C PRO A 600 -4.45 -16.96 6.79
N VAL A 601 -5.12 -17.84 7.54
CA VAL A 601 -5.95 -18.92 6.98
C VAL A 601 -7.19 -18.34 6.28
N LEU A 602 -7.82 -17.32 6.86
CA LEU A 602 -8.94 -16.61 6.25
C LEU A 602 -8.52 -15.90 4.95
N ILE A 603 -7.37 -15.22 4.97
CA ILE A 603 -6.86 -14.50 3.80
C ILE A 603 -6.50 -15.50 2.67
N TRP A 604 -5.79 -16.58 2.98
CA TRP A 604 -5.42 -17.58 1.98
C TRP A 604 -6.62 -18.39 1.46
N THR A 605 -7.62 -18.70 2.28
CA THR A 605 -8.85 -19.37 1.80
C THR A 605 -9.65 -18.44 0.88
N LEU A 606 -9.79 -17.16 1.20
CA LEU A 606 -10.44 -16.19 0.30
C LEU A 606 -9.68 -16.00 -1.03
N ILE A 607 -8.34 -15.93 -1.00
CA ILE A 607 -7.51 -15.85 -2.21
C ILE A 607 -7.59 -17.15 -3.04
N ALA A 608 -7.65 -18.32 -2.40
CA ALA A 608 -7.85 -19.60 -3.10
C ALA A 608 -9.25 -19.70 -3.73
N CYS A 609 -10.29 -19.21 -3.04
CA CYS A 609 -11.64 -19.10 -3.59
C CYS A 609 -11.71 -18.15 -4.79
N SER A 610 -11.07 -16.98 -4.75
CA SER A 610 -11.05 -16.08 -5.91
C SER A 610 -10.23 -16.64 -7.08
N ALA A 611 -9.09 -17.28 -6.82
CA ALA A 611 -8.32 -17.97 -7.85
C ALA A 611 -9.10 -19.11 -8.52
N THR A 612 -9.79 -19.95 -7.75
CA THR A 612 -10.58 -21.08 -8.28
C THR A 612 -11.82 -20.61 -9.05
N LEU A 613 -12.54 -19.59 -8.57
CA LEU A 613 -13.66 -18.98 -9.31
C LEU A 613 -13.19 -18.36 -10.64
N CYS A 614 -12.09 -17.62 -10.65
CA CYS A 614 -11.49 -17.08 -11.87
C CYS A 614 -11.08 -18.18 -12.87
N LEU A 615 -10.52 -19.30 -12.39
CA LEU A 615 -10.18 -20.45 -13.24
C LEU A 615 -11.44 -21.11 -13.83
N LEU A 616 -12.50 -21.29 -13.05
CA LEU A 616 -13.78 -21.85 -13.51
C LEU A 616 -14.45 -20.96 -14.56
N HIS A 617 -14.50 -19.64 -14.35
CA HIS A 617 -15.00 -18.68 -15.34
C HIS A 617 -14.16 -18.71 -16.63
N GLY A 618 -12.84 -18.81 -16.52
CA GLY A 618 -11.93 -18.94 -17.66
C GLY A 618 -12.17 -20.22 -18.49
N LEU A 619 -12.42 -21.35 -17.83
CA LEU A 619 -12.78 -22.61 -18.47
C LEU A 619 -14.16 -22.55 -19.15
N GLN A 620 -15.17 -22.02 -18.49
CA GLN A 620 -16.52 -21.86 -19.05
C GLN A 620 -16.52 -20.93 -20.28
N SER A 621 -15.80 -19.81 -20.22
CA SER A 621 -15.63 -18.88 -21.35
C SER A 621 -14.96 -19.57 -22.54
N ARG A 622 -13.92 -20.37 -22.28
CA ARG A 622 -13.21 -21.14 -23.32
C ARG A 622 -14.08 -22.24 -23.95
N ASN A 623 -14.94 -22.90 -23.17
CA ASN A 623 -15.92 -23.84 -23.71
C ASN A 623 -16.93 -23.13 -24.62
N LYS A 624 -17.56 -22.04 -24.17
CA LYS A 624 -18.50 -21.26 -25.00
C LYS A 624 -17.88 -20.77 -26.31
N HIS A 625 -16.61 -20.35 -26.29
CA HIS A 625 -15.90 -19.95 -27.52
C HIS A 625 -15.60 -21.15 -28.45
N THR A 626 -15.36 -22.34 -27.89
CA THR A 626 -15.17 -23.59 -28.64
C THR A 626 -16.50 -24.10 -29.22
N GLU A 627 -17.61 -23.94 -28.49
CA GLU A 627 -18.96 -24.27 -28.95
C GLU A 627 -19.40 -23.33 -30.08
N ARG A 628 -19.21 -22.00 -29.96
CA ARG A 628 -19.46 -21.06 -31.07
C ARG A 628 -18.65 -21.41 -32.33
N THR A 629 -17.35 -21.63 -32.20
CA THR A 629 -16.50 -22.00 -33.36
C THR A 629 -16.74 -23.41 -33.91
N ALA A 630 -17.44 -24.27 -33.16
CA ALA A 630 -17.95 -25.56 -33.66
C ALA A 630 -19.34 -25.42 -34.33
N GLY A 631 -20.17 -24.47 -33.91
CA GLY A 631 -21.45 -24.11 -34.53
C GLY A 631 -21.25 -23.55 -35.94
N THR A 632 -20.51 -22.44 -36.06
CA THR A 632 -20.21 -21.78 -37.36
C THR A 632 -19.55 -22.73 -38.37
N ARG A 633 -18.81 -23.74 -37.88
CA ARG A 633 -18.19 -24.76 -38.73
C ARG A 633 -19.15 -25.86 -39.20
N LYS A 634 -20.27 -26.08 -38.50
CA LYS A 634 -21.35 -26.98 -38.91
C LYS A 634 -22.30 -26.33 -39.91
N GLU A 635 -22.64 -25.05 -39.72
CA GLU A 635 -23.39 -24.26 -40.72
C GLU A 635 -22.61 -24.28 -42.05
N ALA A 636 -21.35 -23.84 -42.04
CA ALA A 636 -20.45 -23.87 -43.20
C ALA A 636 -20.08 -25.27 -43.75
N THR A 637 -20.60 -26.37 -43.20
CA THR A 637 -20.52 -27.72 -43.80
C THR A 637 -21.87 -28.34 -44.15
N THR A 638 -22.99 -27.67 -43.84
CA THR A 638 -24.33 -28.12 -44.22
C THR A 638 -24.67 -27.66 -45.64
N ASP A 639 -24.39 -26.39 -45.97
CA ASP A 639 -24.68 -25.79 -47.28
C ASP A 639 -23.93 -26.43 -48.46
N GLN A 640 -22.82 -27.13 -48.19
CA GLN A 640 -22.02 -27.81 -49.23
C GLN A 640 -22.55 -29.19 -49.64
N THR A 641 -23.76 -29.59 -49.22
CA THR A 641 -24.32 -30.93 -49.50
C THR A 641 -25.64 -30.95 -50.28
N ALA A 642 -26.16 -29.80 -50.71
CA ALA A 642 -27.40 -29.69 -51.47
C ALA A 642 -27.23 -28.90 -52.78
N ASN A 643 -26.67 -29.52 -53.83
CA ASN A 643 -27.10 -29.30 -55.21
C ASN A 643 -26.44 -30.29 -56.20
N ALA A 644 -27.24 -30.86 -57.10
CA ALA A 644 -26.82 -31.55 -58.32
C ALA A 644 -27.77 -31.11 -59.45
N PRO A 645 -27.29 -30.95 -60.70
CA PRO A 645 -27.91 -30.00 -61.63
C PRO A 645 -28.95 -30.62 -62.59
N ASP A 646 -29.93 -29.81 -63.01
CA ASP A 646 -30.56 -29.97 -64.33
C ASP A 646 -31.20 -28.66 -64.86
N SER A 647 -31.00 -28.38 -66.16
CA SER A 647 -31.68 -27.38 -67.03
C SER A 647 -31.79 -25.87 -66.63
N ALA A 648 -31.46 -25.01 -67.60
CA ALA A 648 -31.69 -23.54 -67.66
C ALA A 648 -33.07 -23.22 -68.34
N PRO A 649 -33.58 -21.96 -68.48
CA PRO A 649 -32.85 -20.68 -68.38
C PRO A 649 -33.58 -19.45 -67.73
N ASP A 650 -32.89 -18.31 -67.75
CA ASP A 650 -33.32 -16.89 -67.70
C ASP A 650 -34.13 -16.36 -66.50
N THR A 651 -33.49 -15.50 -65.67
CA THR A 651 -33.81 -14.06 -65.50
C THR A 651 -32.82 -13.36 -64.53
N ASP A 652 -32.80 -12.02 -64.49
CA ASP A 652 -31.89 -11.19 -63.67
C ASP A 652 -32.11 -11.29 -62.14
N GLY A 653 -31.05 -11.04 -61.36
CA GLY A 653 -31.07 -10.93 -59.89
C GLY A 653 -29.82 -10.24 -59.34
N LYS A 654 -29.94 -9.57 -58.19
CA LYS A 654 -28.88 -8.78 -57.54
C LYS A 654 -28.08 -9.63 -56.52
N SER A 655 -27.10 -9.02 -55.86
CA SER A 655 -26.20 -9.67 -54.88
C SER A 655 -26.67 -9.50 -53.43
N ASP A 656 -26.86 -10.60 -52.72
CA ASP A 656 -27.24 -10.62 -51.31
C ASP A 656 -26.00 -10.42 -50.39
N GLU A 657 -25.51 -9.19 -50.29
CA GLU A 657 -24.48 -8.78 -49.31
C GLU A 657 -24.81 -7.40 -48.68
N GLU A 658 -26.04 -6.90 -48.89
CA GLU A 658 -26.55 -5.60 -48.37
C GLU A 658 -27.54 -5.79 -47.18
N GLN A 659 -28.26 -6.92 -47.08
CA GLN A 659 -29.40 -7.10 -46.15
C GLN A 659 -29.08 -7.46 -44.69
N GLU A 660 -27.85 -7.87 -44.34
CA GLU A 660 -27.44 -8.00 -42.93
C GLU A 660 -26.88 -6.67 -42.37
N ALA A 661 -26.73 -5.63 -43.19
CA ALA A 661 -26.35 -4.28 -42.74
C ALA A 661 -27.58 -3.40 -42.49
N GLU A 662 -28.53 -3.37 -43.45
CA GLU A 662 -29.77 -2.59 -43.31
C GLU A 662 -30.56 -2.96 -42.04
N ALA A 663 -30.50 -4.23 -41.59
CA ALA A 663 -31.19 -4.72 -40.40
C ALA A 663 -30.47 -4.45 -39.05
N GLU A 664 -29.18 -4.07 -39.03
CA GLU A 664 -28.54 -3.52 -37.82
C GLU A 664 -28.58 -1.98 -37.80
N GLU A 665 -28.83 -1.31 -38.94
CA GLU A 665 -29.04 0.15 -39.00
C GLU A 665 -30.51 0.54 -38.70
N GLU A 666 -31.52 -0.23 -39.13
CA GLU A 666 -32.94 0.02 -38.76
C GLU A 666 -33.21 -0.15 -37.23
N GLU A 667 -32.49 -1.02 -36.51
CA GLU A 667 -32.60 -1.13 -35.04
C GLU A 667 -31.83 0.00 -34.28
N GLU A 668 -30.86 0.70 -34.90
CA GLU A 668 -30.22 1.89 -34.28
C GLU A 668 -31.00 3.19 -34.60
N GLU A 669 -31.68 3.33 -35.75
CA GLU A 669 -32.52 4.51 -36.04
C GLU A 669 -33.84 4.55 -35.23
N GLU A 670 -34.49 3.41 -34.93
CA GLU A 670 -35.66 3.39 -34.03
C GLU A 670 -35.32 3.70 -32.54
N GLU A 671 -34.09 3.46 -32.07
CA GLU A 671 -33.67 3.91 -30.72
C GLU A 671 -33.28 5.41 -30.67
N GLU A 672 -32.87 6.05 -31.79
CA GLU A 672 -32.59 7.51 -31.81
C GLU A 672 -33.86 8.37 -31.94
N GLU A 673 -34.94 7.92 -32.63
CA GLU A 673 -36.21 8.69 -32.67
C GLU A 673 -36.98 8.70 -31.31
N GLU A 674 -36.84 7.68 -30.44
CA GLU A 674 -37.42 7.73 -29.08
C GLU A 674 -36.64 8.64 -28.11
N GLU A 675 -35.36 8.96 -28.35
CA GLU A 675 -34.59 9.90 -27.50
C GLU A 675 -34.88 11.40 -27.83
N GLU A 676 -35.30 11.77 -29.06
CA GLU A 676 -35.63 13.18 -29.38
C GLU A 676 -36.99 13.65 -28.82
N GLU A 677 -37.98 12.79 -28.57
CA GLU A 677 -39.27 13.21 -27.98
C GLU A 677 -39.21 13.51 -26.45
N GLU A 678 -38.20 13.02 -25.69
CA GLU A 678 -38.07 13.33 -24.25
C GLU A 678 -37.31 14.64 -23.94
N GLU A 679 -36.55 15.25 -24.87
CA GLU A 679 -35.78 16.50 -24.59
C GLU A 679 -36.56 17.83 -24.81
N GLU A 680 -37.78 17.85 -25.36
CA GLU A 680 -38.57 19.10 -25.52
C GLU A 680 -39.41 19.54 -24.29
N GLU A 681 -39.60 18.72 -23.24
CA GLU A 681 -40.45 19.04 -22.06
C GLU A 681 -39.71 19.41 -20.73
N ASP A 682 -38.70 20.29 -20.74
CA ASP A 682 -38.48 21.19 -19.58
C ASP A 682 -37.76 22.52 -19.92
N GLY A 683 -38.53 23.56 -20.28
CA GLY A 683 -38.01 24.89 -20.60
C GLY A 683 -38.82 26.02 -19.97
N GLY A 684 -38.25 26.70 -18.95
CA GLY A 684 -38.85 27.91 -18.39
C GLY A 684 -38.01 28.63 -17.31
N ASP A 685 -37.60 29.86 -17.62
CA ASP A 685 -37.69 31.13 -16.85
C ASP A 685 -37.47 31.15 -15.31
N CYS A 686 -36.81 32.15 -14.70
CA CYS A 686 -36.05 33.33 -15.16
C CYS A 686 -35.31 34.02 -13.98
N GLU A 687 -34.43 35.01 -14.27
CA GLU A 687 -34.23 36.35 -13.62
C GLU A 687 -34.37 36.56 -12.08
N ASP A 688 -33.64 37.43 -11.36
CA ASP A 688 -32.44 38.27 -11.60
C ASP A 688 -31.93 38.89 -10.24
N GLU A 689 -31.02 39.89 -10.30
CA GLU A 689 -30.66 40.89 -9.23
C GLU A 689 -29.82 40.44 -7.99
N VAL A 690 -29.14 41.34 -7.22
CA VAL A 690 -28.11 42.37 -7.52
C VAL A 690 -27.48 42.91 -6.20
N GLU A 691 -26.15 43.15 -6.17
CA GLU A 691 -25.36 43.90 -5.13
C GLU A 691 -25.49 43.42 -3.64
N ASP A 692 -24.72 43.85 -2.60
CA ASP A 692 -23.79 44.98 -2.44
C ASP A 692 -22.68 44.79 -1.34
N CYS A 693 -21.68 45.67 -1.37
CA CYS A 693 -20.68 46.19 -0.39
C CYS A 693 -20.21 45.47 0.93
N GLU A 694 -18.86 45.43 1.03
CA GLU A 694 -17.95 45.87 2.13
C GLU A 694 -17.91 45.25 3.55
N GLY A 695 -16.70 45.27 4.15
CA GLY A 695 -16.44 44.94 5.56
C GLY A 695 -14.95 44.69 5.92
N GLU A 696 -14.13 45.75 6.08
CA GLU A 696 -12.80 45.65 6.70
C GLU A 696 -12.90 45.53 8.25
N GLU A 697 -12.21 44.57 8.87
CA GLU A 697 -11.70 44.70 10.26
C GLU A 697 -10.24 44.21 10.35
N LYS A 698 -9.50 44.70 11.36
CA LYS A 698 -8.05 44.89 11.26
C LYS A 698 -7.36 44.91 12.64
N TYR A 699 -6.09 44.50 12.67
CA TYR A 699 -5.16 44.53 13.82
C TYR A 699 -5.40 43.48 14.93
N PRO A 700 -4.39 43.20 15.79
CA PRO A 700 -3.01 43.72 15.82
C PRO A 700 -1.91 42.66 15.58
N VAL A 701 -0.70 43.16 15.34
CA VAL A 701 0.55 42.41 15.41
C VAL A 701 0.96 42.25 16.89
N GLY A 702 1.55 41.11 17.23
CA GLY A 702 2.33 40.94 18.46
C GLY A 702 3.66 40.28 18.14
N ASP A 703 4.76 40.97 18.41
CA ASP A 703 6.09 40.38 18.48
C ASP A 703 6.27 39.67 19.83
N ASP A 704 6.84 38.46 19.85
CA ASP A 704 7.98 38.17 20.73
C ASP A 704 8.77 36.94 20.24
N LYS A 705 9.95 36.67 20.83
CA LYS A 705 10.87 35.64 20.34
C LYS A 705 10.66 34.27 20.97
N GLU A 706 10.72 33.22 20.15
CA GLU A 706 11.08 31.85 20.55
C GLU A 706 12.03 31.26 19.48
N GLU A 707 13.34 31.48 19.66
CA GLU A 707 14.39 30.63 19.11
C GLU A 707 14.80 29.59 20.18
N GLU A 708 15.35 28.45 19.76
CA GLU A 708 15.88 27.37 20.63
C GLU A 708 14.88 26.55 21.51
N ASP A 709 13.88 25.87 20.91
CA ASP A 709 13.28 24.67 21.57
C ASP A 709 12.78 23.55 20.63
N GLY A 710 12.98 23.69 19.31
CA GLY A 710 12.45 22.77 18.29
C GLY A 710 13.15 21.41 18.14
N MET A 711 13.99 20.99 19.08
CA MET A 711 14.82 19.77 18.96
C MET A 711 14.64 18.73 20.07
N GLU A 712 14.28 19.12 21.30
CA GLU A 712 14.00 18.13 22.36
C GLU A 712 12.63 17.43 22.17
N THR A 713 11.70 18.08 21.48
CA THR A 713 10.32 17.59 21.31
C THR A 713 10.21 16.28 20.51
N GLU A 714 11.06 16.01 19.52
CA GLU A 714 11.14 14.68 18.88
C GLU A 714 11.77 13.62 19.81
N GLU A 715 12.77 13.96 20.63
CA GLU A 715 13.41 13.00 21.53
C GLU A 715 12.49 12.61 22.70
N ILE A 716 11.67 13.55 23.20
CA ILE A 716 10.59 13.28 24.16
C ILE A 716 9.51 12.37 23.54
N LEU A 717 9.27 12.48 22.22
CA LEU A 717 8.36 11.60 21.48
C LEU A 717 8.93 10.18 21.23
N GLU A 718 10.26 10.00 21.15
CA GLU A 718 10.87 8.66 21.16
C GLU A 718 10.94 8.06 22.57
N LYS A 719 11.19 8.86 23.61
CA LYS A 719 11.14 8.41 25.02
C LYS A 719 9.73 8.01 25.50
N ARG A 720 8.69 8.27 24.70
CA ARG A 720 7.31 7.78 24.88
C ARG A 720 6.98 6.50 24.08
N LYS A 721 7.97 5.82 23.49
CA LYS A 721 7.79 4.57 22.71
C LYS A 721 8.18 3.29 23.45
N PHE A 722 8.23 3.33 24.79
CA PHE A 722 8.39 2.19 25.69
C PHE A 722 7.38 2.29 26.84
#